data_AF-A0A1H6HUN5-F1
#
_entry.id   AF-A0A1H6HUN5-F1
#
_cell.length_a   1.000
_cell.length_b   1.000
_cell.length_c   1.000
_cell.angle_alpha   90.00
_cell.angle_beta   90.00
_cell.angle_gamma   90.00
#
_symmetry.space_group_name_H-M   'P 1'
#
loop_
_entity.id
_entity.type
_entity.pdbx_description
1 polymer ?
#
loop_
_entity_poly.entity_id
_entity_poly.type
_entity_poly.pdbx_seq_one_letter_code
_entity_poly.pdbx_strand_id
1 'polypeptide(L)'
;MKQLLKSLSAFTASASIAVCSMTSGLTCIAETEEKNSYTLHYDLSEEGVTIPEDEDGNVQELKDISLSPNSSVFLTDIIPEKEGYSFSGWTEDYIRGYEASDVFRISDKDVTLHPVWVDKNDKEFHTISYKVIIDGVEDEEAKLRVPDKKLLSGRIFKVPLDVFNNPGYKQRGWTDGVNEFLPETKLVVNDKDITLYPNYKKMYNLIYTVGDADRINGVTKLEFEIAEGDSTNIQSNTRFSRNGFKMSKWHCETDGKDYDPNSYFEMPGNDVIMMPIWEPIRYVVVFKQNSNSSDNIKVPGYTDTAIVAPECTVANGNSKFKGWQRGDLIIQPGEEYVIPGAEPGMGIAFTAVWASENEGETTTTTSKVTTTTTTTTTTSTTTTSTTSSPSVTTTVISPYSYVVKAVDKETGELVNDANFILSWDIRYELNGEVITSGPLQAINTADANPAVISFEKYKDAKVVSLAVRSMSQHIYYTFDENDISYENDDVKNIHYYTVKLTKRAKPEIPNGSYTVTVVDKETGKAVHDAAIVGKETIILDDGREFTGNVDIDTSKYDPYVFIPAIPKSAKSYTFGNFTSKDGRYTFTENDVTAEKDKETEITSYTIKVTPAKVAYGDANCDGTIDMSDVVLIMQALANPNKYDVNGTDANHITAIGRTNADVWNSGDGVTTQDALHIQKYLLGLCEITAKVEVTASPE
;
A
#
# COMPACT_ATOMS: atom_id res chain seq x y z
N MET A 1 36.25 15.16 39.07
CA MET A 1 35.13 14.39 39.65
C MET A 1 34.67 13.43 38.56
N LYS A 2 35.47 12.38 38.29
CA LYS A 2 35.23 10.96 38.62
C LYS A 2 33.90 10.39 38.05
N GLN A 3 34.08 9.55 37.02
CA GLN A 3 33.31 8.36 36.60
C GLN A 3 31.82 8.47 36.26
N LEU A 4 31.52 8.24 34.98
CA LEU A 4 30.50 7.32 34.42
C LEU A 4 30.63 7.40 32.87
N LEU A 5 31.49 6.60 32.23
CA LEU A 5 31.16 5.33 31.51
C LEU A 5 29.96 5.51 30.56
N LYS A 6 30.19 5.67 29.25
CA LYS A 6 30.39 4.64 28.19
C LYS A 6 29.09 4.32 27.43
N SER A 7 29.25 4.09 26.13
CA SER A 7 28.27 3.59 25.14
C SER A 7 27.39 4.64 24.44
N LEU A 8 27.76 4.98 23.20
CA LEU A 8 27.00 4.70 21.98
C LEU A 8 27.74 5.35 20.81
N SER A 9 28.58 4.56 20.16
CA SER A 9 29.08 4.84 18.81
C SER A 9 28.66 3.66 17.94
N ALA A 10 28.29 3.98 16.69
CA ALA A 10 27.94 3.09 15.58
C ALA A 10 26.43 2.80 15.39
N PHE A 11 25.80 3.58 14.51
CA PHE A 11 24.78 3.07 13.60
C PHE A 11 24.77 3.91 12.31
N THR A 12 25.62 3.54 11.37
CA THR A 12 25.47 3.90 9.95
C THR A 12 25.93 2.71 9.14
N ALA A 13 24.98 1.98 8.55
CA ALA A 13 25.25 1.08 7.44
C ALA A 13 24.06 1.10 6.49
N SER A 14 24.40 1.44 5.24
CA SER A 14 23.57 1.56 4.07
C SER A 14 22.92 0.24 3.69
N ALA A 15 21.65 0.27 3.31
CA ALA A 15 20.97 -0.86 2.69
C ALA A 15 21.38 -0.96 1.21
N SER A 16 22.50 -1.62 0.96
CA SER A 16 22.64 -2.45 -0.24
C SER A 16 21.91 -3.76 0.10
N ILE A 17 20.88 -4.17 -0.64
CA ILE A 17 20.34 -5.53 -0.49
C ILE A 17 21.36 -6.47 -1.13
N ALA A 18 22.44 -6.73 -0.42
CA ALA A 18 23.08 -8.03 -0.50
C ALA A 18 22.11 -8.98 0.20
N VAL A 19 21.54 -9.93 -0.55
CA VAL A 19 20.82 -11.06 0.04
C VAL A 19 21.86 -11.86 0.84
N CYS A 20 22.07 -11.46 2.09
CA CYS A 20 22.77 -12.30 3.05
C CYS A 20 21.97 -13.61 3.10
N SER A 21 22.63 -14.75 3.02
CA SER A 21 22.01 -16.07 3.17
C SER A 21 21.32 -16.13 4.55
N MET A 22 20.07 -15.72 4.66
CA MET A 22 19.38 -15.63 5.95
C MET A 22 18.88 -17.01 6.34
N THR A 23 19.59 -17.68 7.24
CA THR A 23 19.01 -18.73 8.07
C THR A 23 17.98 -18.07 8.98
N SER A 24 16.71 -18.24 8.62
CA SER A 24 15.58 -17.78 9.42
C SER A 24 15.40 -18.73 10.59
N GLY A 25 15.82 -18.30 11.77
CA GLY A 25 15.62 -19.04 13.02
C GLY A 25 15.95 -18.15 14.20
N LEU A 26 15.01 -17.28 14.60
CA LEU A 26 15.07 -16.61 15.89
C LEU A 26 14.46 -17.56 16.93
N THR A 27 15.28 -18.43 17.52
CA THR A 27 14.86 -19.16 18.72
C THR A 27 15.02 -18.24 19.93
N CYS A 28 13.91 -17.94 20.59
CA CYS A 28 13.93 -17.38 21.94
C CYS A 28 14.42 -18.46 22.92
N ILE A 29 15.61 -18.31 23.50
CA ILE A 29 16.02 -19.10 24.66
C ILE A 29 16.76 -18.21 25.67
N ALA A 30 16.52 -18.55 26.93
CA ALA A 30 16.85 -17.89 28.18
C ALA A 30 18.29 -17.37 28.35
N GLU A 31 18.40 -16.41 29.29
CA GLU A 31 19.64 -15.83 29.83
C GLU A 31 20.71 -16.90 30.11
N THR A 32 21.65 -17.02 29.19
CA THR A 32 22.98 -17.58 29.43
C THR A 32 24.00 -16.55 28.94
N GLU A 33 25.10 -16.37 29.67
CA GLU A 33 26.14 -15.37 29.39
C GLU A 33 26.55 -15.37 27.90
N GLU A 34 26.02 -14.43 27.12
CA GLU A 34 26.30 -14.33 25.69
C GLU A 34 27.73 -13.84 25.46
N LYS A 35 28.45 -14.56 24.59
CA LYS A 35 29.76 -14.15 24.10
C LYS A 35 29.60 -12.83 23.34
N ASN A 36 30.25 -11.77 23.81
CA ASN A 36 30.12 -10.42 23.24
C ASN A 36 30.83 -10.21 21.88
N SER A 37 31.55 -11.21 21.39
CA SER A 37 32.24 -11.17 20.10
C SER A 37 32.50 -12.57 19.57
N TYR A 38 32.35 -12.74 18.26
CA TYR A 38 32.64 -13.97 17.53
C TYR A 38 33.74 -13.72 16.50
N THR A 39 34.51 -14.75 16.19
CA THR A 39 35.62 -14.68 15.23
C THR A 39 35.22 -15.32 13.92
N LEU A 40 35.48 -14.62 12.81
CA LEU A 40 35.52 -15.16 11.46
C LEU A 40 36.97 -15.45 11.08
N HIS A 41 37.30 -16.73 10.91
CA HIS A 41 38.63 -17.22 10.55
C HIS A 41 38.64 -17.74 9.10
N TYR A 42 39.71 -17.48 8.35
CA TYR A 42 39.94 -18.07 7.02
C TYR A 42 40.98 -19.18 7.14
N ASP A 43 40.57 -20.42 6.86
CA ASP A 43 41.43 -21.59 6.96
C ASP A 43 42.15 -21.87 5.63
N LEU A 44 43.45 -21.62 5.61
CA LEU A 44 44.35 -21.92 4.49
C LEU A 44 45.27 -23.12 4.77
N SER A 45 44.94 -23.95 5.75
CA SER A 45 45.79 -25.08 6.17
C SER A 45 45.88 -26.21 5.14
N GLU A 46 45.04 -26.18 4.10
CA GLU A 46 45.05 -27.14 3.01
C GLU A 46 46.38 -27.11 2.23
N GLU A 47 46.92 -28.29 1.93
CA GLU A 47 48.21 -28.43 1.25
C GLU A 47 48.17 -27.80 -0.16
N GLY A 48 49.20 -27.00 -0.47
CA GLY A 48 49.36 -26.35 -1.77
C GLY A 48 48.56 -25.07 -1.98
N VAL A 49 47.87 -24.56 -0.95
CA VAL A 49 47.18 -23.27 -0.99
C VAL A 49 48.14 -22.12 -0.65
N THR A 50 48.15 -21.08 -1.48
CA THR A 50 48.99 -19.88 -1.29
C THR A 50 48.21 -18.60 -1.52
N ILE A 51 48.66 -17.48 -0.95
CA ILE A 51 48.10 -16.14 -1.23
C ILE A 51 49.04 -15.43 -2.22
N PRO A 52 48.53 -14.93 -3.36
CA PRO A 52 49.36 -14.21 -4.32
C PRO A 52 49.80 -12.84 -3.79
N GLU A 53 50.96 -12.37 -4.26
CA GLU A 53 51.43 -11.01 -4.00
C GLU A 53 50.50 -9.97 -4.64
N ASP A 54 50.34 -8.80 -4.01
CA ASP A 54 49.62 -7.67 -4.58
C ASP A 54 50.36 -7.02 -5.77
N GLU A 55 49.76 -6.01 -6.40
CA GLU A 55 50.36 -5.30 -7.54
C GLU A 55 51.74 -4.68 -7.24
N ASP A 56 52.05 -4.49 -5.95
CA ASP A 56 53.31 -3.92 -5.45
C ASP A 56 54.32 -5.01 -5.01
N GLY A 57 53.99 -6.29 -5.18
CA GLY A 57 54.86 -7.42 -4.83
C GLY A 57 54.86 -7.77 -3.33
N ASN A 58 53.87 -7.31 -2.56
CA ASN A 58 53.74 -7.66 -1.15
C ASN A 58 52.83 -8.88 -0.97
N VAL A 59 53.28 -9.84 -0.17
CA VAL A 59 52.46 -10.99 0.23
C VAL A 59 51.31 -10.50 1.11
N GLN A 60 50.07 -10.70 0.65
CA GLN A 60 48.86 -10.31 1.37
C GLN A 60 48.57 -11.30 2.52
N GLU A 61 47.94 -10.82 3.61
CA GLU A 61 47.63 -11.63 4.79
C GLU A 61 46.12 -11.65 5.06
N LEU A 62 45.54 -12.84 5.15
CA LEU A 62 44.17 -13.04 5.62
C LEU A 62 44.14 -13.05 7.15
N LYS A 63 43.51 -12.04 7.74
CA LYS A 63 43.40 -11.89 9.21
C LYS A 63 42.01 -12.27 9.70
N ASP A 64 41.99 -12.84 10.90
CA ASP A 64 40.77 -13.08 11.66
C ASP A 64 40.01 -11.78 11.90
N ILE A 65 38.70 -11.83 11.72
CA ILE A 65 37.82 -10.69 11.93
C ILE A 65 36.99 -10.95 13.18
N SER A 66 37.13 -10.07 14.17
CA SER A 66 36.31 -10.12 15.39
C SER A 66 35.09 -9.22 15.23
N LEU A 67 33.90 -9.81 15.37
CA LEU A 67 32.61 -9.18 15.09
C LEU A 67 31.66 -9.34 16.27
N SER A 68 30.76 -8.38 16.47
CA SER A 68 29.63 -8.54 17.40
C SER A 68 28.58 -9.50 16.81
N PRO A 69 27.81 -10.24 17.64
CA PRO A 69 26.72 -11.08 17.14
C PRO A 69 25.81 -10.35 16.16
N ASN A 70 25.33 -11.06 15.14
CA ASN A 70 24.46 -10.54 14.07
C ASN A 70 25.05 -9.45 13.16
N SER A 71 26.36 -9.18 13.23
CA SER A 71 27.00 -8.17 12.37
C SER A 71 27.27 -8.74 10.97
N SER A 72 27.23 -7.85 9.97
CA SER A 72 27.62 -8.17 8.60
C SER A 72 29.03 -7.66 8.29
N VAL A 73 29.78 -8.42 7.50
CA VAL A 73 31.12 -8.09 7.03
C VAL A 73 31.23 -8.39 5.54
N PHE A 74 32.02 -7.62 4.80
CA PHE A 74 32.42 -8.02 3.44
C PHE A 74 33.53 -9.05 3.55
N LEU A 75 33.36 -10.20 2.89
CA LEU A 75 34.42 -11.17 2.76
C LEU A 75 35.59 -10.57 1.99
N THR A 76 36.77 -11.09 2.25
CA THR A 76 38.00 -10.68 1.57
C THR A 76 37.86 -10.78 0.04
N ASP A 77 38.43 -9.81 -0.65
CA ASP A 77 38.65 -9.83 -2.10
C ASP A 77 39.94 -10.55 -2.49
N ILE A 78 40.76 -10.96 -1.51
CA ILE A 78 41.97 -11.74 -1.73
C ILE A 78 41.58 -13.15 -2.19
N ILE A 79 42.07 -13.52 -3.37
CA ILE A 79 41.80 -14.81 -4.01
C ILE A 79 42.99 -15.75 -3.74
N PRO A 80 42.84 -16.82 -2.94
CA PRO A 80 43.89 -17.81 -2.78
C PRO A 80 44.10 -18.62 -4.06
N GLU A 81 45.32 -19.11 -4.25
CA GLU A 81 45.72 -19.95 -5.37
C GLU A 81 46.06 -21.37 -4.93
N LYS A 82 45.76 -22.35 -5.79
CA LYS A 82 46.13 -23.75 -5.62
C LYS A 82 46.42 -24.37 -6.98
N GLU A 83 47.58 -24.98 -7.14
CA GLU A 83 48.03 -25.54 -8.43
C GLU A 83 47.03 -26.59 -8.96
N GLY A 84 46.61 -26.46 -10.22
CA GLY A 84 45.62 -27.37 -10.83
C GLY A 84 44.15 -27.07 -10.51
N TYR A 85 43.86 -26.13 -9.61
CA TYR A 85 42.48 -25.77 -9.22
C TYR A 85 42.14 -24.32 -9.58
N SER A 86 40.84 -24.03 -9.64
CA SER A 86 40.28 -22.67 -9.71
C SER A 86 39.51 -22.39 -8.43
N PHE A 87 39.79 -21.26 -7.78
CA PHE A 87 39.03 -20.81 -6.62
C PHE A 87 37.60 -20.43 -7.03
N SER A 88 36.61 -20.92 -6.29
CA SER A 88 35.20 -20.53 -6.49
C SER A 88 34.67 -19.62 -5.39
N GLY A 89 35.21 -19.71 -4.17
CA GLY A 89 34.74 -18.94 -3.03
C GLY A 89 35.05 -19.62 -1.70
N TRP A 90 34.29 -19.28 -0.68
CA TRP A 90 34.42 -19.72 0.70
C TRP A 90 33.18 -20.50 1.16
N THR A 91 33.33 -21.37 2.14
CA THR A 91 32.22 -22.07 2.78
C THR A 91 32.52 -22.39 4.24
N GLU A 92 31.51 -22.40 5.11
CA GLU A 92 31.65 -22.91 6.49
C GLU A 92 31.15 -24.36 6.64
N ASP A 93 30.26 -24.81 5.75
CA ASP A 93 29.48 -26.05 5.91
C ASP A 93 29.52 -26.96 4.67
N TYR A 94 30.21 -26.55 3.61
CA TYR A 94 30.20 -27.19 2.29
C TYR A 94 28.81 -27.33 1.66
N ILE A 95 27.84 -26.53 2.14
CA ILE A 95 26.48 -26.43 1.59
C ILE A 95 26.30 -25.03 1.02
N ARG A 96 26.55 -23.98 1.81
CA ARG A 96 26.45 -22.58 1.41
C ARG A 96 27.81 -22.06 0.95
N GLY A 97 27.81 -21.43 -0.21
CA GLY A 97 29.00 -20.83 -0.81
C GLY A 97 28.96 -19.31 -0.72
N TYR A 98 30.12 -18.69 -0.59
CA TYR A 98 30.29 -17.24 -0.58
C TYR A 98 31.43 -16.85 -1.51
N GLU A 99 31.16 -16.03 -2.52
CA GLU A 99 32.18 -15.52 -3.42
C GLU A 99 33.00 -14.41 -2.73
N ALA A 100 34.16 -14.07 -3.29
CA ALA A 100 34.95 -12.94 -2.82
C ALA A 100 34.13 -11.65 -2.81
N SER A 101 34.31 -10.81 -1.78
CA SER A 101 33.53 -9.58 -1.55
C SER A 101 32.04 -9.78 -1.27
N ASP A 102 31.54 -11.00 -1.09
CA ASP A 102 30.17 -11.21 -0.61
C ASP A 102 29.99 -10.66 0.81
N VAL A 103 28.75 -10.26 1.12
CA VAL A 103 28.39 -9.91 2.50
C VAL A 103 28.10 -11.19 3.28
N PHE A 104 28.88 -11.44 4.32
CA PHE A 104 28.68 -12.53 5.27
C PHE A 104 28.14 -11.99 6.58
N ARG A 105 27.14 -12.66 7.17
CA ARG A 105 26.59 -12.29 8.47
C ARG A 105 26.97 -13.34 9.49
N ILE A 106 27.66 -12.92 10.56
CA ILE A 106 27.98 -13.79 11.67
C ILE A 106 26.74 -13.96 12.57
N SER A 107 26.45 -15.18 12.99
CA SER A 107 25.35 -15.44 13.93
C SER A 107 25.82 -15.23 15.37
N ASP A 108 25.84 -16.32 16.13
CA ASP A 108 26.06 -16.51 17.55
C ASP A 108 27.14 -17.58 17.82
N LYS A 109 28.01 -17.83 16.83
CA LYS A 109 29.14 -18.76 16.93
C LYS A 109 30.36 -18.23 16.16
N ASP A 110 31.54 -18.71 16.55
CA ASP A 110 32.74 -18.53 15.73
C ASP A 110 32.59 -19.32 14.42
N VAL A 111 33.11 -18.76 13.34
CA VAL A 111 33.00 -19.31 11.99
C VAL A 111 34.39 -19.50 11.41
N THR A 112 34.62 -20.66 10.81
CA THR A 112 35.80 -20.93 10.00
C THR A 112 35.36 -21.12 8.55
N LEU A 113 35.92 -20.30 7.65
CA LEU A 113 35.69 -20.39 6.22
C LEU A 113 36.82 -21.16 5.56
N HIS A 114 36.45 -22.20 4.83
CA HIS A 114 37.34 -23.00 4.02
C HIS A 114 37.22 -22.59 2.54
N PRO A 115 38.34 -22.58 1.78
CA PRO A 115 38.30 -22.31 0.36
C PRO A 115 37.60 -23.45 -0.40
N VAL A 116 36.85 -23.08 -1.44
CA VAL A 116 36.14 -23.99 -2.33
C VAL A 116 36.83 -24.00 -3.70
N TRP A 117 37.20 -25.19 -4.16
CA TRP A 117 38.04 -25.38 -5.35
C TRP A 117 37.34 -26.19 -6.43
N VAL A 118 37.53 -25.79 -7.69
CA VAL A 118 37.16 -26.59 -8.87
C VAL A 118 38.43 -27.14 -9.48
N ASP A 119 38.55 -28.47 -9.59
CA ASP A 119 39.67 -29.11 -10.30
C ASP A 119 39.57 -28.79 -11.81
N LYS A 120 40.63 -28.20 -12.37
CA LYS A 120 40.68 -27.81 -13.79
C LYS A 120 40.67 -29.02 -14.74
N ASN A 121 41.00 -30.22 -14.25
CA ASN A 121 41.04 -31.46 -15.02
C ASN A 121 39.80 -32.33 -14.83
N ASP A 122 38.93 -32.00 -13.87
CA ASP A 122 37.71 -32.76 -13.61
C ASP A 122 36.73 -32.63 -14.77
N LYS A 123 36.08 -33.75 -15.08
CA LYS A 123 35.10 -33.91 -16.15
C LYS A 123 33.81 -34.54 -15.66
N GLU A 124 33.71 -34.84 -14.37
CA GLU A 124 32.51 -35.38 -13.74
C GLU A 124 31.55 -34.23 -13.41
N PHE A 125 30.44 -34.16 -14.14
CA PHE A 125 29.40 -33.16 -13.92
C PHE A 125 28.31 -33.74 -13.04
N HIS A 126 27.93 -32.98 -12.01
CA HIS A 126 26.78 -33.26 -11.16
C HIS A 126 25.58 -32.45 -11.61
N THR A 127 24.41 -33.06 -11.54
CA THR A 127 23.15 -32.48 -11.97
C THR A 127 22.46 -31.79 -10.79
N ILE A 128 22.12 -30.52 -10.99
CA ILE A 128 21.26 -29.74 -10.09
C ILE A 128 19.87 -29.73 -10.70
N SER A 129 18.98 -30.51 -10.11
CA SER A 129 17.60 -30.70 -10.57
C SER A 129 16.64 -29.85 -9.75
N TYR A 130 15.61 -29.31 -10.41
CA TYR A 130 14.54 -28.55 -9.75
C TYR A 130 13.22 -29.27 -9.97
N LYS A 131 12.59 -29.73 -8.89
CA LYS A 131 11.33 -30.49 -8.95
C LYS A 131 10.22 -29.73 -8.25
N VAL A 132 9.25 -29.29 -9.02
CA VAL A 132 8.04 -28.66 -8.51
C VAL A 132 6.96 -29.73 -8.44
N ILE A 133 6.47 -29.99 -7.24
CA ILE A 133 5.40 -30.97 -7.00
C ILE A 133 4.22 -30.22 -6.39
N ILE A 134 3.07 -30.24 -7.06
CA ILE A 134 1.82 -29.63 -6.61
C ILE A 134 0.79 -30.74 -6.52
N ASP A 135 0.14 -30.89 -5.36
CA ASP A 135 -0.85 -31.96 -5.08
C ASP A 135 -0.36 -33.38 -5.41
N GLY A 136 0.94 -33.64 -5.21
CA GLY A 136 1.56 -34.94 -5.48
C GLY A 136 1.87 -35.22 -6.95
N VAL A 137 1.66 -34.25 -7.84
CA VAL A 137 1.97 -34.33 -9.28
C VAL A 137 3.14 -33.41 -9.60
N GLU A 138 4.11 -33.90 -10.36
CA GLU A 138 5.26 -33.09 -10.82
C GLU A 138 4.83 -32.15 -11.96
N ASP A 139 5.17 -30.86 -11.83
CA ASP A 139 4.92 -29.83 -12.83
C ASP A 139 6.04 -29.85 -13.88
N GLU A 140 5.76 -30.50 -15.02
CA GLU A 140 6.73 -30.63 -16.12
C GLU A 140 7.03 -29.28 -16.82
N GLU A 141 6.16 -28.27 -16.72
CA GLU A 141 6.45 -26.94 -17.27
C GLU A 141 7.44 -26.16 -16.41
N ALA A 142 7.49 -26.45 -15.10
CA ALA A 142 8.47 -25.84 -14.21
C ALA A 142 9.91 -26.15 -14.63
N LYS A 143 10.17 -27.34 -15.21
CA LYS A 143 11.47 -27.72 -15.77
C LYS A 143 11.90 -26.84 -16.95
N LEU A 144 10.97 -26.22 -17.66
CA LEU A 144 11.29 -25.30 -18.77
C LEU A 144 11.70 -23.91 -18.25
N ARG A 145 11.14 -23.49 -17.12
CA ARG A 145 11.45 -22.21 -16.47
C ARG A 145 12.76 -22.28 -15.70
N VAL A 146 12.97 -23.37 -14.98
CA VAL A 146 14.17 -23.63 -14.19
C VAL A 146 14.77 -24.96 -14.64
N PRO A 147 15.50 -24.97 -15.77
CA PRO A 147 16.09 -26.19 -16.30
C PRO A 147 17.24 -26.68 -15.43
N ASP A 148 17.45 -27.99 -15.45
CA ASP A 148 18.57 -28.64 -14.77
C ASP A 148 19.90 -28.03 -15.19
N LYS A 149 20.79 -27.83 -14.21
CA LYS A 149 22.15 -27.36 -14.45
C LYS A 149 23.13 -28.51 -14.25
N LYS A 150 24.12 -28.62 -15.14
CA LYS A 150 25.24 -29.55 -14.97
C LYS A 150 26.49 -28.77 -14.64
N LEU A 151 27.05 -29.00 -13.45
CA LEU A 151 28.18 -28.26 -12.92
C LEU A 151 29.22 -29.23 -12.34
N LEU A 152 30.49 -28.85 -12.41
CA LEU A 152 31.58 -29.59 -11.75
C LEU A 152 31.52 -29.39 -10.23
N SER A 153 32.04 -30.35 -9.49
CA SER A 153 32.21 -30.23 -8.03
C SER A 153 33.06 -28.99 -7.68
N GLY A 154 32.72 -28.36 -6.56
CA GLY A 154 33.33 -27.12 -6.07
C GLY A 154 32.87 -25.84 -6.77
N ARG A 155 31.99 -25.91 -7.78
CA ARG A 155 31.35 -24.70 -8.33
C ARG A 155 30.35 -24.14 -7.31
N ILE A 156 30.25 -22.82 -7.25
CA ILE A 156 29.17 -22.14 -6.53
C ILE A 156 28.09 -21.74 -7.54
N PHE A 157 26.82 -21.99 -7.20
CA PHE A 157 25.69 -21.57 -8.01
C PHE A 157 24.63 -20.90 -7.16
N LYS A 158 23.84 -20.03 -7.79
CA LYS A 158 22.72 -19.37 -7.14
C LYS A 158 21.43 -20.16 -7.28
N VAL A 159 20.72 -20.30 -6.18
CA VAL A 159 19.33 -20.76 -6.12
C VAL A 159 18.44 -19.75 -6.87
N PRO A 160 17.55 -20.19 -7.77
CA PRO A 160 16.78 -19.30 -8.62
C PRO A 160 15.72 -18.49 -7.86
N LEU A 161 15.40 -17.32 -8.40
CA LEU A 161 14.32 -16.44 -7.93
C LEU A 161 12.91 -16.94 -8.29
N ASP A 162 12.80 -17.95 -9.15
CA ASP A 162 11.52 -18.44 -9.65
C ASP A 162 10.58 -18.89 -8.53
N VAL A 163 9.38 -18.35 -8.62
CA VAL A 163 8.24 -18.70 -7.76
C VAL A 163 7.21 -19.48 -8.58
N PHE A 164 6.69 -20.55 -7.99
CA PHE A 164 5.67 -21.41 -8.55
C PHE A 164 4.42 -21.34 -7.68
N ASN A 165 3.30 -20.94 -8.27
CA ASN A 165 2.04 -20.78 -7.54
C ASN A 165 1.54 -22.14 -7.04
N ASN A 166 1.22 -22.21 -5.74
CA ASN A 166 0.58 -23.36 -5.12
C ASN A 166 -0.57 -22.83 -4.24
N PRO A 167 -1.85 -23.04 -4.62
CA PRO A 167 -2.98 -22.45 -3.93
C PRO A 167 -2.97 -22.69 -2.41
N GLY A 168 -3.07 -21.63 -1.62
CA GLY A 168 -3.02 -21.70 -0.16
C GLY A 168 -1.61 -21.81 0.43
N TYR A 169 -0.57 -21.68 -0.38
CA TYR A 169 0.84 -21.70 0.05
C TYR A 169 1.62 -20.52 -0.51
N LYS A 170 2.62 -20.07 0.23
CA LYS A 170 3.64 -19.11 -0.22
C LYS A 170 4.97 -19.83 -0.33
N GLN A 171 5.66 -19.67 -1.46
CA GLN A 171 7.02 -20.16 -1.61
C GLN A 171 8.00 -19.18 -0.92
N ARG A 172 8.72 -19.65 0.10
CA ARG A 172 9.77 -18.86 0.79
C ARG A 172 11.13 -18.98 0.11
N GLY A 173 11.30 -19.97 -0.75
CA GLY A 173 12.54 -20.26 -1.47
C GLY A 173 12.56 -21.70 -1.96
N TRP A 174 13.69 -22.39 -1.77
CA TRP A 174 13.89 -23.77 -2.15
C TRP A 174 14.39 -24.62 -0.98
N THR A 175 14.28 -25.93 -1.08
CA THR A 175 14.77 -26.87 -0.07
C THR A 175 15.28 -28.14 -0.75
N ASP A 176 16.32 -28.75 -0.20
CA ASP A 176 16.77 -30.11 -0.57
C ASP A 176 16.01 -31.20 0.23
N GLY A 177 15.00 -30.82 1.01
CA GLY A 177 14.26 -31.68 1.93
C GLY A 177 14.79 -31.69 3.36
N VAL A 178 15.98 -31.10 3.61
CA VAL A 178 16.61 -31.01 4.94
C VAL A 178 16.90 -29.55 5.31
N ASN A 179 17.47 -28.81 4.38
CA ASN A 179 17.86 -27.42 4.50
C ASN A 179 16.89 -26.51 3.76
N GLU A 180 16.68 -25.31 4.29
CA GLU A 180 15.91 -24.27 3.62
C GLU A 180 16.85 -23.19 3.06
N PHE A 181 16.59 -22.80 1.82
CA PHE A 181 17.38 -21.84 1.07
C PHE A 181 16.48 -20.70 0.57
N LEU A 182 16.83 -19.47 0.92
CA LEU A 182 16.17 -18.30 0.34
C LEU A 182 16.55 -18.17 -1.16
N PRO A 183 15.73 -17.49 -1.97
CA PRO A 183 16.09 -17.15 -3.33
C PRO A 183 17.45 -16.42 -3.39
N GLU A 184 18.22 -16.65 -4.45
CA GLU A 184 19.60 -16.15 -4.64
C GLU A 184 20.65 -16.66 -3.63
N THR A 185 20.29 -17.54 -2.70
CA THR A 185 21.29 -18.22 -1.84
C THR A 185 22.30 -18.95 -2.74
N LYS A 186 23.59 -18.76 -2.46
CA LYS A 186 24.69 -19.42 -3.16
C LYS A 186 24.98 -20.77 -2.50
N LEU A 187 24.99 -21.84 -3.29
CA LEU A 187 25.25 -23.20 -2.83
C LEU A 187 26.48 -23.78 -3.51
N VAL A 188 27.22 -24.62 -2.78
CA VAL A 188 28.36 -25.37 -3.29
C VAL A 188 27.87 -26.66 -3.96
N VAL A 189 28.33 -26.92 -5.18
CA VAL A 189 28.14 -28.20 -5.85
C VAL A 189 29.11 -29.21 -5.24
N ASN A 190 28.58 -30.27 -4.63
CA ASN A 190 29.38 -31.34 -4.05
C ASN A 190 29.59 -32.50 -5.05
N ASP A 191 30.09 -33.64 -4.55
CA ASP A 191 30.35 -34.87 -5.31
C ASP A 191 29.08 -35.67 -5.69
N LYS A 192 27.90 -35.04 -5.60
CA LYS A 192 26.59 -35.69 -5.81
C LYS A 192 25.61 -34.75 -6.50
N ASP A 193 24.67 -35.34 -7.22
CA ASP A 193 23.51 -34.64 -7.76
C ASP A 193 22.67 -34.04 -6.63
N ILE A 194 22.13 -32.84 -6.86
CA ILE A 194 21.27 -32.12 -5.93
C ILE A 194 19.87 -32.05 -6.55
N THR A 195 18.84 -32.30 -5.75
CA THR A 195 17.45 -32.03 -6.14
C THR A 195 16.86 -31.00 -5.18
N LEU A 196 16.37 -29.89 -5.73
CA LEU A 196 15.72 -28.82 -4.99
C LEU A 196 14.22 -28.79 -5.28
N TYR A 197 13.43 -28.57 -4.24
CA TYR A 197 11.98 -28.44 -4.26
C TYR A 197 11.60 -27.03 -3.80
N PRO A 198 10.50 -26.43 -4.30
CA PRO A 198 9.95 -25.22 -3.71
C PRO A 198 9.67 -25.40 -2.22
N ASN A 199 10.14 -24.48 -1.39
CA ASN A 199 9.84 -24.46 0.03
C ASN A 199 8.50 -23.75 0.25
N TYR A 200 7.41 -24.52 0.21
CA TYR A 200 6.06 -24.03 0.43
C TYR A 200 5.71 -23.93 1.91
N LYS A 201 5.31 -22.74 2.34
CA LYS A 201 4.77 -22.44 3.66
C LYS A 201 3.27 -22.23 3.55
N LYS A 202 2.48 -22.93 4.35
CA LYS A 202 1.02 -22.83 4.26
C LYS A 202 0.53 -21.47 4.75
N MET A 203 -0.44 -20.89 4.05
CA MET A 203 -1.11 -19.65 4.43
C MET A 203 -2.19 -19.93 5.47
N TYR A 204 -2.23 -19.11 6.51
CA TYR A 204 -3.23 -19.14 7.57
C TYR A 204 -3.80 -17.74 7.79
N ASN A 205 -4.99 -17.66 8.39
CA ASN A 205 -5.67 -16.40 8.65
C ASN A 205 -5.26 -15.82 10.01
N LEU A 206 -4.80 -14.58 10.02
CA LEU A 206 -4.71 -13.73 11.21
C LEU A 206 -5.95 -12.82 11.25
N ILE A 207 -6.86 -13.14 12.18
CA ILE A 207 -8.20 -12.57 12.27
C ILE A 207 -8.27 -11.63 13.47
N TYR A 208 -8.62 -10.36 13.22
CA TYR A 208 -8.93 -9.40 14.27
C TYR A 208 -10.44 -9.22 14.35
N THR A 209 -11.03 -9.43 15.53
CA THR A 209 -12.48 -9.28 15.71
C THR A 209 -12.83 -8.68 17.06
N VAL A 210 -13.88 -7.85 17.10
CA VAL A 210 -14.42 -7.29 18.34
C VAL A 210 -15.31 -8.28 19.12
N GLY A 211 -15.56 -9.47 18.59
CA GLY A 211 -16.40 -10.49 19.22
C GLY A 211 -17.84 -10.01 19.40
N ASP A 212 -18.37 -10.18 20.62
CA ASP A 212 -19.70 -9.76 21.05
C ASP A 212 -19.75 -8.33 21.62
N ALA A 213 -18.65 -7.57 21.51
CA ALA A 213 -18.58 -6.21 22.04
C ALA A 213 -19.66 -5.31 21.43
N ASP A 214 -20.41 -4.63 22.30
CA ASP A 214 -21.40 -3.64 21.93
C ASP A 214 -20.76 -2.26 21.68
N ARG A 215 -21.57 -1.30 21.22
CA ARG A 215 -21.17 0.12 21.05
C ARG A 215 -19.94 0.33 20.15
N ILE A 216 -19.73 -0.56 19.20
CA ILE A 216 -18.66 -0.48 18.19
C ILE A 216 -19.03 0.52 17.10
N ASN A 217 -18.05 1.31 16.68
CA ASN A 217 -18.17 2.24 15.57
C ASN A 217 -17.44 1.67 14.35
N GLY A 218 -18.17 1.44 13.26
CA GLY A 218 -17.59 1.02 11.99
C GLY A 218 -17.30 -0.47 11.89
N VAL A 219 -16.08 -0.82 11.49
CA VAL A 219 -15.68 -2.20 11.15
C VAL A 219 -15.56 -3.07 12.41
N THR A 220 -16.05 -4.30 12.34
CA THR A 220 -16.07 -5.27 13.46
C THR A 220 -15.10 -6.45 13.29
N LYS A 221 -14.58 -6.64 12.07
CA LYS A 221 -13.69 -7.75 11.71
C LYS A 221 -12.71 -7.38 10.61
N LEU A 222 -11.49 -7.90 10.66
CA LEU A 222 -10.46 -7.79 9.63
C LEU A 222 -9.65 -9.08 9.56
N GLU A 223 -9.25 -9.50 8.36
CA GLU A 223 -8.50 -10.73 8.13
C GLU A 223 -7.27 -10.46 7.27
N PHE A 224 -6.17 -11.14 7.58
CA PHE A 224 -4.94 -11.12 6.80
C PHE A 224 -4.47 -12.56 6.59
N GLU A 225 -4.14 -12.91 5.35
CA GLU A 225 -3.49 -14.19 5.05
C GLU A 225 -1.98 -14.07 5.21
N ILE A 226 -1.39 -14.90 6.06
CA ILE A 226 0.04 -14.88 6.37
C ILE A 226 0.58 -16.32 6.35
N ALA A 227 1.75 -16.53 5.76
CA ALA A 227 2.38 -17.84 5.72
C ALA A 227 2.92 -18.26 7.11
N GLU A 228 2.88 -19.54 7.43
CA GLU A 228 3.50 -20.06 8.65
C GLU A 228 5.00 -19.71 8.74
N GLY A 229 5.44 -19.25 9.91
CA GLY A 229 6.81 -18.79 10.15
C GLY A 229 7.19 -17.47 9.48
N ASP A 230 6.28 -16.83 8.73
CA ASP A 230 6.40 -15.40 8.41
C ASP A 230 5.95 -14.57 9.61
N SER A 231 6.32 -13.31 9.62
CA SER A 231 5.98 -12.42 10.73
C SER A 231 5.44 -11.09 10.27
N THR A 232 4.64 -10.49 11.15
CA THR A 232 3.94 -9.24 10.93
C THR A 232 3.89 -8.42 12.21
N ASN A 233 3.39 -7.19 12.13
CA ASN A 233 3.09 -6.39 13.31
C ASN A 233 1.61 -6.52 13.69
N ILE A 234 1.36 -6.67 14.98
CA ILE A 234 0.01 -6.64 15.55
C ILE A 234 -0.64 -5.28 15.28
N GLN A 235 -1.95 -5.27 14.97
CA GLN A 235 -2.66 -4.04 14.61
C GLN A 235 -2.63 -2.97 15.73
N SER A 236 -2.74 -1.70 15.34
CA SER A 236 -2.72 -0.58 16.31
C SER A 236 -3.91 -0.62 17.27
N ASN A 237 -3.79 0.08 18.41
CA ASN A 237 -4.88 0.26 19.37
C ASN A 237 -6.04 1.16 18.87
N THR A 238 -5.94 1.68 17.65
CA THR A 238 -6.99 2.49 16.99
C THR A 238 -7.73 1.71 15.91
N ARG A 239 -7.40 0.43 15.71
CA ARG A 239 -7.99 -0.44 14.68
C ARG A 239 -9.50 -0.56 14.78
N PHE A 240 -10.02 -0.62 16.01
CA PHE A 240 -11.44 -0.64 16.32
C PHE A 240 -11.78 0.51 17.27
N SER A 241 -12.99 1.04 17.11
CA SER A 241 -13.51 2.14 17.92
C SER A 241 -14.75 1.67 18.69
N ARG A 242 -14.81 1.96 19.99
CA ARG A 242 -15.91 1.58 20.88
C ARG A 242 -16.28 2.73 21.80
N ASN A 243 -17.54 3.16 21.80
CA ASN A 243 -17.97 4.30 22.59
C ASN A 243 -17.78 4.04 24.08
N GLY A 244 -17.05 4.94 24.75
CA GLY A 244 -16.74 4.80 26.17
C GLY A 244 -15.58 3.87 26.52
N PHE A 245 -14.93 3.23 25.56
CA PHE A 245 -13.80 2.34 25.82
C PHE A 245 -12.61 2.71 24.95
N LYS A 246 -11.41 2.51 25.49
CA LYS A 246 -10.15 2.52 24.73
C LYS A 246 -9.63 1.10 24.64
N MET A 247 -9.04 0.74 23.51
CA MET A 247 -8.33 -0.54 23.38
C MET A 247 -6.93 -0.38 23.98
N SER A 248 -6.50 -1.34 24.79
CA SER A 248 -5.15 -1.34 25.37
C SER A 248 -4.23 -2.36 24.71
N LYS A 249 -4.70 -3.60 24.54
CA LYS A 249 -3.94 -4.74 24.01
C LYS A 249 -4.80 -5.64 23.14
N TRP A 250 -4.16 -6.65 22.54
CA TRP A 250 -4.84 -7.75 21.85
C TRP A 250 -4.67 -9.04 22.61
N HIS A 251 -5.75 -9.73 22.90
CA HIS A 251 -5.76 -11.09 23.42
C HIS A 251 -5.79 -12.09 22.25
N CYS A 252 -4.83 -13.01 22.21
CA CYS A 252 -4.80 -14.09 21.23
C CYS A 252 -5.54 -15.30 21.77
N GLU A 253 -6.66 -15.69 21.15
CA GLU A 253 -7.44 -16.85 21.57
C GLU A 253 -6.69 -18.18 21.36
N THR A 254 -5.75 -18.21 20.40
CA THR A 254 -5.02 -19.43 20.03
C THR A 254 -3.98 -19.83 21.08
N ASP A 255 -3.24 -18.86 21.64
CA ASP A 255 -2.18 -19.13 22.62
C ASP A 255 -2.44 -18.53 24.02
N GLY A 256 -3.54 -17.80 24.18
CA GLY A 256 -4.01 -17.22 25.44
C GLY A 256 -3.18 -16.03 25.94
N LYS A 257 -2.31 -15.44 25.10
CA LYS A 257 -1.43 -14.34 25.50
C LYS A 257 -1.96 -12.99 25.06
N ASP A 258 -1.52 -11.97 25.79
CA ASP A 258 -1.79 -10.56 25.47
C ASP A 258 -0.59 -9.94 24.74
N TYR A 259 -0.86 -9.35 23.59
CA TYR A 259 0.12 -8.70 22.73
C TYR A 259 -0.06 -7.19 22.75
N ASP A 260 1.08 -6.48 22.78
CA ASP A 260 1.07 -5.03 22.65
C ASP A 260 0.80 -4.62 21.19
N PRO A 261 0.06 -3.52 20.96
CA PRO A 261 -0.16 -3.00 19.61
C PRO A 261 1.16 -2.70 18.90
N ASN A 262 1.25 -3.00 17.60
CA ASN A 262 2.44 -2.88 16.75
C ASN A 262 3.64 -3.76 17.17
N SER A 263 3.46 -4.69 18.13
CA SER A 263 4.49 -5.68 18.44
C SER A 263 4.66 -6.70 17.32
N TYR A 264 5.85 -7.29 17.24
CA TYR A 264 6.15 -8.35 16.29
C TYR A 264 5.41 -9.64 16.65
N PHE A 265 4.86 -10.30 15.64
CA PHE A 265 4.13 -11.56 15.77
C PHE A 265 4.53 -12.50 14.64
N GLU A 266 4.99 -13.70 15.00
CA GLU A 266 5.29 -14.77 14.06
C GLU A 266 4.08 -15.69 13.92
N MET A 267 3.68 -15.96 12.68
CA MET A 267 2.47 -16.71 12.37
C MET A 267 2.67 -18.21 12.67
N PRO A 268 1.83 -18.83 13.52
CA PRO A 268 1.89 -20.26 13.77
C PRO A 268 1.32 -21.06 12.59
N GLY A 269 1.47 -22.38 12.65
CA GLY A 269 0.89 -23.31 11.68
C GLY A 269 -0.62 -23.54 11.83
N ASN A 270 -1.40 -22.51 12.16
CA ASN A 270 -2.87 -22.53 12.28
C ASN A 270 -3.45 -21.11 12.24
N ASP A 271 -4.78 -21.00 12.05
CA ASP A 271 -5.48 -19.72 12.10
C ASP A 271 -5.43 -19.10 13.51
N VAL A 272 -5.28 -17.78 13.55
CA VAL A 272 -5.12 -17.00 14.78
C VAL A 272 -6.24 -15.99 14.91
N ILE A 273 -6.86 -15.92 16.10
CA ILE A 273 -7.90 -14.95 16.41
C ILE A 273 -7.40 -13.99 17.50
N MET A 274 -7.44 -12.70 17.20
CA MET A 274 -7.05 -11.59 18.05
C MET A 274 -8.27 -10.77 18.47
N MET A 275 -8.49 -10.66 19.77
CA MET A 275 -9.59 -9.92 20.38
C MET A 275 -9.10 -8.68 21.13
N PRO A 276 -9.78 -7.53 21.02
CA PRO A 276 -9.38 -6.32 21.70
C PRO A 276 -9.63 -6.41 23.21
N ILE A 277 -8.64 -6.01 24.00
CA ILE A 277 -8.83 -5.77 25.44
C ILE A 277 -9.32 -4.33 25.62
N TRP A 278 -10.56 -4.18 26.08
CA TRP A 278 -11.23 -2.89 26.27
C TRP A 278 -11.08 -2.38 27.71
N GLU A 279 -10.63 -1.14 27.85
CA GLU A 279 -10.58 -0.43 29.12
C GLU A 279 -11.60 0.72 29.13
N PRO A 280 -12.42 0.87 30.19
CA PRO A 280 -13.38 1.96 30.29
C PRO A 280 -12.67 3.31 30.36
N ILE A 281 -13.17 4.28 29.58
CA ILE A 281 -12.68 5.65 29.59
C ILE A 281 -13.21 6.37 30.84
N ARG A 282 -12.34 7.18 31.46
CA ARG A 282 -12.73 8.09 32.53
C ARG A 282 -13.25 9.39 31.92
N TYR A 283 -14.53 9.68 32.13
CA TYR A 283 -15.16 10.93 31.73
C TYR A 283 -15.18 11.93 32.89
N VAL A 284 -15.23 13.21 32.53
CA VAL A 284 -15.66 14.29 33.41
C VAL A 284 -16.99 14.78 32.87
N VAL A 285 -18.08 14.42 33.52
CA VAL A 285 -19.43 14.86 33.16
C VAL A 285 -19.59 16.31 33.58
N VAL A 286 -19.96 17.18 32.63
CA VAL A 286 -20.05 18.62 32.84
C VAL A 286 -21.51 19.05 32.94
N PHE A 287 -21.91 19.58 34.09
CA PHE A 287 -23.22 20.18 34.31
C PHE A 287 -23.12 21.69 34.16
N LYS A 288 -23.66 22.20 33.05
CA LYS A 288 -23.63 23.62 32.67
C LYS A 288 -24.78 24.37 33.31
N GLN A 289 -24.49 25.11 34.36
CA GLN A 289 -25.51 25.81 35.15
C GLN A 289 -26.07 27.04 34.42
N ASN A 290 -25.23 27.69 33.61
CA ASN A 290 -25.53 28.90 32.84
C ASN A 290 -24.57 29.00 31.63
N SER A 291 -24.52 30.17 30.97
CA SER A 291 -23.58 30.44 29.87
C SER A 291 -22.13 30.66 30.32
N ASN A 292 -21.87 30.83 31.60
CA ASN A 292 -20.56 31.08 32.17
C ASN A 292 -19.86 29.75 32.55
N SER A 293 -18.84 29.40 31.78
CA SER A 293 -18.13 28.12 31.94
C SER A 293 -17.43 27.92 33.30
N SER A 294 -17.13 28.99 34.06
CA SER A 294 -16.55 28.89 35.40
C SER A 294 -17.50 28.27 36.41
N ASP A 295 -18.80 28.35 36.15
CA ASP A 295 -19.82 27.91 37.08
C ASP A 295 -20.16 26.43 36.86
N ASN A 296 -19.60 25.79 35.83
CA ASN A 296 -19.86 24.39 35.51
C ASN A 296 -19.44 23.44 36.63
N ILE A 297 -20.33 22.52 37.00
CA ILE A 297 -20.01 21.43 37.95
C ILE A 297 -19.43 20.27 37.16
N LYS A 298 -18.31 19.71 37.64
CA LYS A 298 -17.57 18.63 36.98
C LYS A 298 -17.60 17.38 37.86
N VAL A 299 -18.24 16.32 37.38
CA VAL A 299 -18.36 15.06 38.11
C VAL A 299 -17.60 13.95 37.36
N PRO A 300 -16.48 13.43 37.91
CA PRO A 300 -15.72 12.38 37.25
C PRO A 300 -16.39 10.99 37.44
N GLY A 301 -16.32 10.15 36.42
CA GLY A 301 -16.78 8.76 36.48
C GLY A 301 -16.22 7.92 35.32
N TYR A 302 -16.28 6.61 35.44
CA TYR A 302 -15.88 5.70 34.35
C TYR A 302 -17.11 5.29 33.54
N THR A 303 -16.91 4.91 32.28
CA THR A 303 -17.96 4.22 31.50
C THR A 303 -18.55 3.05 32.28
N ASP A 304 -19.86 2.88 32.15
CA ASP A 304 -20.69 1.88 32.83
C ASP A 304 -20.73 2.00 34.36
N THR A 305 -20.29 3.14 34.91
CA THR A 305 -20.48 3.48 36.32
C THR A 305 -21.50 4.60 36.50
N ALA A 306 -22.21 4.59 37.63
CA ALA A 306 -23.17 5.62 37.99
C ALA A 306 -22.49 6.82 38.66
N ILE A 307 -22.95 8.03 38.32
CA ILE A 307 -22.67 9.26 39.05
C ILE A 307 -23.98 9.86 39.56
N VAL A 308 -23.91 10.64 40.64
CA VAL A 308 -25.08 11.36 41.18
C VAL A 308 -25.13 12.76 40.57
N ALA A 309 -26.29 13.13 40.03
CA ALA A 309 -26.51 14.46 39.49
C ALA A 309 -26.38 15.52 40.60
N PRO A 310 -25.56 16.56 40.42
CA PRO A 310 -25.28 17.54 41.46
C PRO A 310 -26.44 18.53 41.64
N GLU A 311 -26.46 19.18 42.81
CA GLU A 311 -27.32 20.34 43.05
C GLU A 311 -26.94 21.52 42.15
N CYS A 312 -27.94 22.25 41.63
CA CYS A 312 -27.69 23.51 40.93
C CYS A 312 -27.51 24.63 41.96
N THR A 313 -26.38 25.34 41.88
CA THR A 313 -25.97 26.36 42.86
C THR A 313 -26.17 27.79 42.36
N VAL A 314 -26.54 27.97 41.08
CA VAL A 314 -26.75 29.28 40.47
C VAL A 314 -28.24 29.62 40.50
N ALA A 315 -28.59 30.89 40.75
CA ALA A 315 -29.95 31.40 40.59
C ALA A 315 -30.10 32.07 39.21
N ASN A 316 -31.25 31.87 38.55
CA ASN A 316 -31.56 32.48 37.25
C ASN A 316 -32.84 33.33 37.31
N GLY A 317 -32.72 34.55 37.83
CA GLY A 317 -33.84 35.50 37.96
C GLY A 317 -35.04 34.92 38.72
N ASN A 318 -36.26 35.09 38.19
CA ASN A 318 -37.51 34.54 38.74
C ASN A 318 -37.87 33.16 38.15
N SER A 319 -36.87 32.38 37.72
CA SER A 319 -37.09 31.06 37.12
C SER A 319 -36.65 29.94 38.05
N LYS A 320 -37.44 28.88 38.14
CA LYS A 320 -37.14 27.69 38.94
C LYS A 320 -36.36 26.68 38.11
N PHE A 321 -35.30 26.13 38.70
CA PHE A 321 -34.53 25.03 38.11
C PHE A 321 -35.41 23.79 37.97
N LYS A 322 -35.47 23.23 36.75
CA LYS A 322 -36.29 22.06 36.39
C LYS A 322 -35.50 20.76 36.23
N GLY A 323 -34.17 20.81 36.23
CA GLY A 323 -33.32 19.64 36.07
C GLY A 323 -32.20 19.85 35.04
N TRP A 324 -31.40 18.81 34.89
CA TRP A 324 -30.27 18.72 33.99
C TRP A 324 -30.67 18.01 32.69
N GLN A 325 -30.59 18.70 31.55
CA GLN A 325 -30.98 18.14 30.26
C GLN A 325 -29.78 17.72 29.40
N ARG A 326 -29.86 16.55 28.77
CA ARG A 326 -28.98 16.08 27.69
C ARG A 326 -29.81 15.36 26.63
N GLY A 327 -29.94 15.93 25.45
CA GLY A 327 -30.90 15.44 24.45
C GLY A 327 -32.33 15.49 25.03
N ASP A 328 -33.03 14.36 24.96
CA ASP A 328 -34.39 14.22 25.52
C ASP A 328 -34.40 13.81 27.00
N LEU A 329 -33.25 13.47 27.58
CA LEU A 329 -33.13 13.07 28.97
C LEU A 329 -33.07 14.30 29.88
N ILE A 330 -33.92 14.35 30.91
CA ILE A 330 -33.86 15.31 32.01
C ILE A 330 -33.72 14.53 33.33
N ILE A 331 -32.68 14.83 34.11
CA ILE A 331 -32.44 14.23 35.44
C ILE A 331 -32.46 15.30 36.53
N GLN A 332 -32.92 14.93 37.73
CA GLN A 332 -32.97 15.80 38.90
C GLN A 332 -31.70 15.67 39.76
N PRO A 333 -31.33 16.68 40.55
CA PRO A 333 -30.31 16.55 41.58
C PRO A 333 -30.59 15.35 42.50
N GLY A 334 -29.55 14.58 42.81
CA GLY A 334 -29.66 13.35 43.61
C GLY A 334 -30.01 12.09 42.82
N GLU A 335 -30.43 12.18 41.55
CA GLU A 335 -30.64 11.01 40.70
C GLU A 335 -29.32 10.43 40.17
N GLU A 336 -29.28 9.11 40.01
CA GLU A 336 -28.14 8.42 39.40
C GLU A 336 -28.20 8.49 37.88
N TYR A 337 -27.03 8.67 37.27
CA TYR A 337 -26.82 8.62 35.83
C TYR A 337 -25.65 7.69 35.52
N VAL A 338 -25.93 6.58 34.82
CA VAL A 338 -24.91 5.66 34.32
C VAL A 338 -24.24 6.28 33.10
N ILE A 339 -22.91 6.34 33.08
CA ILE A 339 -22.13 6.90 31.98
C ILE A 339 -22.07 5.87 30.83
N PRO A 340 -22.79 6.02 29.71
CA PRO A 340 -22.79 5.02 28.64
C PRO A 340 -21.54 5.08 27.74
N GLY A 341 -20.67 6.07 27.97
CA GLY A 341 -19.63 6.45 27.02
C GLY A 341 -20.11 7.48 25.99
N ALA A 342 -19.16 8.04 25.25
CA ALA A 342 -19.42 8.90 24.10
C ALA A 342 -18.46 8.53 22.97
N GLU A 343 -18.75 9.02 21.76
CA GLU A 343 -17.83 8.90 20.62
C GLU A 343 -16.44 9.43 20.95
N PRO A 344 -15.36 8.83 20.40
CA PRO A 344 -14.01 9.31 20.62
C PRO A 344 -13.89 10.81 20.32
N GLY A 345 -13.36 11.59 21.26
CA GLY A 345 -13.24 13.04 21.16
C GLY A 345 -14.45 13.84 21.66
N MET A 346 -15.57 13.19 21.98
CA MET A 346 -16.78 13.84 22.51
C MET A 346 -16.87 13.73 24.04
N GLY A 347 -17.21 14.85 24.69
CA GLY A 347 -17.48 14.91 26.12
C GLY A 347 -18.95 14.65 26.46
N ILE A 348 -19.25 14.43 27.74
CA ILE A 348 -20.62 14.30 28.24
C ILE A 348 -20.98 15.57 29.01
N ALA A 349 -22.03 16.26 28.58
CA ALA A 349 -22.50 17.47 29.23
C ALA A 349 -24.03 17.51 29.34
N PHE A 350 -24.50 18.11 30.42
CA PHE A 350 -25.88 18.46 30.66
C PHE A 350 -26.01 19.99 30.77
N THR A 351 -27.17 20.53 30.41
CA THR A 351 -27.49 21.95 30.54
C THR A 351 -28.65 22.13 31.50
N ALA A 352 -28.58 23.17 32.35
CA ALA A 352 -29.67 23.52 33.24
C ALA A 352 -30.92 23.97 32.46
N VAL A 353 -32.07 23.42 32.82
CA VAL A 353 -33.38 23.84 32.31
C VAL A 353 -34.10 24.67 33.37
N TRP A 354 -34.73 25.76 32.93
CA TRP A 354 -35.39 26.75 33.79
C TRP A 354 -36.85 26.95 33.35
N ALA A 355 -37.77 27.11 34.30
CA ALA A 355 -39.17 27.49 34.01
C ALA A 355 -39.54 28.77 34.74
N SER A 356 -40.30 29.65 34.08
CA SER A 356 -40.86 30.87 34.66
C SER A 356 -41.99 30.54 35.62
N GLU A 357 -42.11 31.29 36.72
CA GLU A 357 -43.06 31.06 37.84
C GLU A 357 -44.57 31.03 37.45
N ASN A 358 -44.94 31.23 36.18
CA ASN A 358 -46.33 31.23 35.71
C ASN A 358 -46.71 30.08 34.76
N GLU A 359 -45.86 29.09 34.55
CA GLU A 359 -46.28 27.84 33.90
C GLU A 359 -46.60 26.78 34.97
N GLY A 360 -47.89 26.45 35.07
CA GLY A 360 -48.47 25.57 36.07
C GLY A 360 -47.85 24.17 36.11
N GLU A 361 -48.01 23.56 37.29
CA GLU A 361 -47.72 22.15 37.53
C GLU A 361 -48.39 21.26 36.48
N THR A 362 -47.58 20.55 35.70
CA THR A 362 -47.98 19.27 35.12
C THR A 362 -47.26 18.19 35.91
N THR A 363 -48.04 17.51 36.73
CA THR A 363 -47.70 16.27 37.42
C THR A 363 -47.43 15.20 36.35
N THR A 364 -46.23 14.62 36.35
CA THR A 364 -45.98 13.35 35.66
C THR A 364 -45.58 12.30 36.68
N THR A 365 -46.49 11.35 36.86
CA THR A 365 -46.45 10.25 37.82
C THR A 365 -45.24 9.34 37.57
N THR A 366 -44.52 9.04 38.64
CA THR A 366 -43.54 7.96 38.73
C THR A 366 -44.17 6.63 38.32
N SER A 367 -43.57 5.93 37.36
CA SER A 367 -43.81 4.50 37.16
C SER A 367 -42.47 3.76 37.18
N LYS A 368 -42.35 2.88 38.16
CA LYS A 368 -41.27 1.91 38.34
C LYS A 368 -41.32 0.89 37.20
N VAL A 369 -40.19 0.62 36.54
CA VAL A 369 -40.00 -0.51 35.60
C VAL A 369 -38.64 -1.13 35.93
N THR A 370 -38.59 -2.11 36.83
CA THR A 370 -38.44 -3.56 36.55
C THR A 370 -37.84 -3.91 35.19
N THR A 371 -36.62 -4.43 35.26
CA THR A 371 -35.86 -5.10 34.20
C THR A 371 -36.69 -6.13 33.45
N THR A 372 -36.75 -6.05 32.12
CA THR A 372 -36.98 -7.22 31.26
C THR A 372 -36.28 -7.01 29.93
N THR A 373 -35.31 -7.88 29.67
CA THR A 373 -34.65 -8.14 28.38
C THR A 373 -35.70 -8.52 27.34
N THR A 374 -35.62 -7.97 26.11
CA THR A 374 -35.68 -8.72 24.83
C THR A 374 -35.52 -7.77 23.64
N THR A 375 -34.59 -8.18 22.77
CA THR A 375 -34.29 -7.89 21.36
C THR A 375 -35.46 -7.38 20.49
N THR A 376 -35.21 -6.37 19.64
CA THR A 376 -35.25 -6.45 18.14
C THR A 376 -35.38 -5.05 17.50
N THR A 377 -34.34 -4.70 16.73
CA THR A 377 -34.28 -3.97 15.45
C THR A 377 -35.49 -3.15 14.99
N THR A 378 -35.33 -1.82 14.85
CA THR A 378 -35.43 -1.12 13.53
C THR A 378 -34.92 0.32 13.62
N THR A 379 -34.17 0.70 12.60
CA THR A 379 -33.41 1.95 12.42
C THR A 379 -34.28 3.06 11.84
N SER A 380 -34.16 4.29 12.36
CA SER A 380 -34.53 5.51 11.64
C SER A 380 -33.64 6.66 12.10
N THR A 381 -32.63 7.00 11.29
CA THR A 381 -31.66 8.07 11.53
C THR A 381 -32.09 9.31 10.76
N THR A 382 -32.31 10.42 11.47
CA THR A 382 -32.43 11.76 10.87
C THR A 382 -31.06 12.43 10.99
N THR A 383 -30.40 12.65 9.86
CA THR A 383 -29.11 13.35 9.74
C THR A 383 -29.33 14.85 9.60
N THR A 384 -28.65 15.64 10.45
CA THR A 384 -28.47 17.09 10.26
C THR A 384 -27.04 17.32 9.79
N SER A 385 -26.87 17.68 8.52
CA SER A 385 -25.60 18.02 7.88
C SER A 385 -25.23 19.48 8.14
N THR A 386 -24.06 19.72 8.73
CA THR A 386 -23.37 21.02 8.65
C THR A 386 -22.30 20.96 7.58
N THR A 387 -22.46 21.83 6.59
CA THR A 387 -21.58 22.08 5.45
C THR A 387 -20.23 22.65 5.89
N SER A 388 -19.13 21.99 5.51
CA SER A 388 -17.79 22.58 5.49
C SER A 388 -17.28 22.63 4.05
N SER A 389 -16.98 23.84 3.59
CA SER A 389 -16.38 24.15 2.29
C SER A 389 -15.08 23.38 2.05
N PRO A 390 -14.72 23.05 0.79
CA PRO A 390 -13.52 22.30 0.48
C PRO A 390 -12.29 23.15 0.81
N SER A 391 -11.54 22.72 1.82
CA SER A 391 -10.19 23.22 2.05
C SER A 391 -9.26 22.50 1.09
N VAL A 392 -8.56 23.26 0.27
CA VAL A 392 -7.46 22.79 -0.58
C VAL A 392 -6.47 22.06 0.32
N THR A 393 -6.34 20.74 0.12
CA THR A 393 -5.37 19.90 0.83
C THR A 393 -3.99 20.28 0.33
N THR A 394 -3.32 21.23 0.99
CA THR A 394 -1.88 21.41 0.82
C THR A 394 -1.17 20.25 1.50
N THR A 395 -0.68 19.30 0.70
CA THR A 395 0.20 18.22 1.16
C THR A 395 1.39 18.85 1.90
N VAL A 396 1.49 18.61 3.22
CA VAL A 396 2.58 19.16 4.03
C VAL A 396 3.84 18.36 3.71
N ILE A 397 4.74 18.94 2.91
CA ILE A 397 6.04 18.33 2.59
C ILE A 397 6.97 18.52 3.79
N SER A 398 7.55 17.42 4.29
CA SER A 398 8.50 17.46 5.40
C SER A 398 9.80 18.19 5.03
N PRO A 399 10.44 18.89 5.97
CA PRO A 399 11.78 19.48 5.77
C PRO A 399 12.81 18.46 5.29
N TYR A 400 13.89 18.93 4.67
CA TYR A 400 14.95 18.09 4.09
C TYR A 400 14.40 17.09 3.05
N SER A 401 13.72 17.60 2.02
CA SER A 401 13.13 16.77 0.96
C SER A 401 13.47 17.25 -0.45
N TYR A 402 13.66 16.31 -1.37
CA TYR A 402 13.59 16.55 -2.80
C TYR A 402 12.19 16.25 -3.32
N VAL A 403 11.66 17.11 -4.18
CA VAL A 403 10.33 17.00 -4.77
C VAL A 403 10.52 16.97 -6.28
N VAL A 404 10.32 15.80 -6.90
CA VAL A 404 10.51 15.62 -8.34
C VAL A 404 9.14 15.52 -9.00
N LYS A 405 8.83 16.49 -9.86
CA LYS A 405 7.57 16.58 -10.61
C LYS A 405 7.86 16.38 -12.09
N ALA A 406 7.11 15.52 -12.77
CA ALA A 406 7.21 15.38 -14.23
C ALA A 406 5.98 15.97 -14.91
N VAL A 407 6.20 16.82 -15.90
CA VAL A 407 5.13 17.49 -16.67
C VAL A 407 5.42 17.45 -18.17
N ASP A 408 4.36 17.51 -18.96
CA ASP A 408 4.45 17.82 -20.38
C ASP A 408 5.02 19.23 -20.56
N LYS A 409 6.03 19.36 -21.43
CA LYS A 409 6.75 20.61 -21.65
C LYS A 409 5.89 21.73 -22.24
N GLU A 410 4.86 21.40 -23.02
CA GLU A 410 4.00 22.37 -23.69
C GLU A 410 2.74 22.66 -22.89
N THR A 411 2.04 21.62 -22.40
CA THR A 411 0.75 21.79 -21.72
C THR A 411 0.91 22.05 -20.21
N GLY A 412 2.03 21.60 -19.62
CA GLY A 412 2.25 21.63 -18.18
C GLY A 412 1.46 20.57 -17.39
N GLU A 413 0.73 19.68 -18.09
CA GLU A 413 -0.01 18.58 -17.47
C GLU A 413 0.93 17.54 -16.88
N LEU A 414 0.50 16.83 -15.84
CA LEU A 414 1.32 15.82 -15.17
C LEU A 414 1.51 14.58 -16.05
N VAL A 415 2.74 14.09 -16.14
CA VAL A 415 3.06 12.81 -16.78
C VAL A 415 3.25 11.75 -15.69
N ASN A 416 2.25 10.89 -15.50
CA ASN A 416 2.11 9.98 -14.35
C ASN A 416 2.49 8.51 -14.67
N ASP A 417 3.40 8.30 -15.61
CA ASP A 417 3.85 6.98 -16.07
C ASP A 417 5.33 7.00 -16.53
N ALA A 418 6.08 8.00 -16.09
CA ALA A 418 7.50 8.16 -16.38
C ALA A 418 8.36 7.56 -15.26
N ASN A 419 9.38 6.79 -15.66
CA ASN A 419 10.35 6.19 -14.76
C ASN A 419 11.70 6.91 -14.89
N PHE A 420 12.20 7.50 -13.80
CA PHE A 420 13.48 8.22 -13.79
C PHE A 420 14.51 7.52 -12.93
N ILE A 421 15.77 7.59 -13.36
CA ILE A 421 16.93 7.27 -12.55
C ILE A 421 17.54 8.57 -12.03
N LEU A 422 17.71 8.62 -10.72
CA LEU A 422 18.29 9.71 -9.96
C LEU A 422 19.66 9.27 -9.42
N SER A 423 20.60 10.20 -9.32
CA SER A 423 21.87 9.98 -8.63
C SER A 423 22.03 10.93 -7.47
N TRP A 424 22.54 10.41 -6.36
CA TRP A 424 22.92 11.21 -5.20
C TRP A 424 24.40 11.55 -5.22
N ASP A 425 24.76 12.76 -4.79
CA ASP A 425 26.11 13.14 -4.40
C ASP A 425 26.06 13.61 -2.95
N ILE A 426 26.57 12.76 -2.05
CA ILE A 426 26.58 12.97 -0.61
C ILE A 426 28.04 12.98 -0.15
N ARG A 427 28.47 14.08 0.47
CA ARG A 427 29.85 14.24 0.94
C ARG A 427 29.91 14.54 2.43
N TYR A 428 30.70 13.74 3.14
CA TYR A 428 30.98 13.94 4.57
C TYR A 428 32.44 14.33 4.77
N GLU A 429 32.72 15.04 5.86
CA GLU A 429 34.07 15.36 6.30
C GLU A 429 34.39 14.52 7.53
N LEU A 430 35.36 13.61 7.41
CA LEU A 430 35.78 12.73 8.49
C LEU A 430 37.30 12.81 8.64
N ASN A 431 37.79 13.23 9.81
CA ASN A 431 39.23 13.34 10.11
C ASN A 431 40.05 14.21 9.13
N GLY A 432 39.42 15.17 8.45
CA GLY A 432 40.08 16.04 7.47
C GLY A 432 40.10 15.51 6.03
N GLU A 433 39.52 14.33 5.78
CA GLU A 433 39.30 13.77 4.43
C GLU A 433 37.82 13.86 4.03
N VAL A 434 37.57 14.07 2.73
CA VAL A 434 36.23 14.11 2.16
C VAL A 434 35.88 12.74 1.62
N ILE A 435 34.92 12.06 2.24
CA ILE A 435 34.36 10.80 1.74
C ILE A 435 33.10 11.09 0.92
N THR A 436 33.00 10.43 -0.25
CA THR A 436 31.88 10.60 -1.19
C THR A 436 31.05 9.31 -1.26
N SER A 437 29.73 9.42 -1.23
CA SER A 437 28.78 8.31 -1.38
C SER A 437 27.59 8.76 -2.24
N GLY A 438 27.00 7.83 -3.01
CA GLY A 438 25.92 8.18 -3.92
C GLY A 438 25.22 6.97 -4.55
N PRO A 439 24.11 6.47 -3.98
CA PRO A 439 23.32 5.44 -4.64
C PRO A 439 22.61 5.99 -5.88
N LEU A 440 22.29 5.10 -6.83
CA LEU A 440 21.24 5.36 -7.81
C LEU A 440 19.88 5.07 -7.17
N GLN A 441 18.89 5.90 -7.47
CA GLN A 441 17.52 5.74 -7.00
C GLN A 441 16.56 5.85 -8.19
N ALA A 442 15.63 4.91 -8.32
CA ALA A 442 14.56 5.03 -9.30
C ALA A 442 13.32 5.69 -8.68
N ILE A 443 12.59 6.48 -9.48
CA ILE A 443 11.24 6.93 -9.14
C ILE A 443 10.30 6.62 -10.30
N ASN A 444 9.06 6.26 -9.99
CA ASN A 444 7.97 6.07 -10.94
C ASN A 444 6.88 7.10 -10.64
N THR A 445 6.53 7.93 -11.61
CA THR A 445 5.51 8.97 -11.44
C THR A 445 4.08 8.43 -11.39
N ALA A 446 3.88 7.14 -11.71
CA ALA A 446 2.61 6.45 -11.47
C ALA A 446 2.32 6.23 -9.98
N ASP A 447 3.38 6.04 -9.18
CA ASP A 447 3.24 5.84 -7.73
C ASP A 447 2.96 7.17 -7.01
N ALA A 448 3.65 8.24 -7.42
CA ALA A 448 3.45 9.60 -6.93
C ALA A 448 4.05 10.66 -7.87
N ASN A 449 3.27 11.68 -8.24
CA ASN A 449 3.74 12.86 -8.97
C ASN A 449 3.12 14.14 -8.37
N PRO A 450 3.88 14.93 -7.58
CA PRO A 450 5.32 14.86 -7.42
C PRO A 450 5.79 13.73 -6.49
N ALA A 451 6.92 13.11 -6.83
CA ALA A 451 7.63 12.19 -5.96
C ALA A 451 8.39 12.96 -4.87
N VAL A 452 8.19 12.58 -3.60
CA VAL A 452 8.85 13.23 -2.44
C VAL A 452 9.88 12.29 -1.85
N ILE A 453 11.12 12.75 -1.75
CA ILE A 453 12.26 11.96 -1.29
C ILE A 453 12.95 12.67 -0.14
N SER A 454 12.82 12.13 1.07
CA SER A 454 13.49 12.68 2.25
C SER A 454 14.99 12.40 2.23
N PHE A 455 15.79 13.43 2.48
CA PHE A 455 17.22 13.35 2.76
C PHE A 455 17.54 13.72 4.21
N GLU A 456 16.56 13.71 5.11
CA GLU A 456 16.76 14.05 6.52
C GLU A 456 17.86 13.19 7.18
N LYS A 457 18.00 11.93 6.75
CA LYS A 457 19.09 11.03 7.16
C LYS A 457 20.50 11.53 6.80
N TYR A 458 20.63 12.49 5.88
CA TYR A 458 21.88 13.07 5.41
C TYR A 458 22.06 14.53 5.84
N LYS A 459 21.27 15.04 6.78
CA LYS A 459 21.31 16.44 7.23
C LYS A 459 22.68 16.91 7.76
N ASP A 460 23.51 15.98 8.21
CA ASP A 460 24.86 16.25 8.73
C ASP A 460 25.95 16.17 7.63
N ALA A 461 25.57 15.86 6.39
CA ALA A 461 26.50 15.88 5.26
C ALA A 461 26.84 17.32 4.85
N LYS A 462 28.07 17.54 4.41
CA LYS A 462 28.57 18.84 3.93
C LYS A 462 27.95 19.21 2.59
N VAL A 463 27.71 18.21 1.75
CA VAL A 463 27.02 18.35 0.47
C VAL A 463 25.97 17.24 0.39
N VAL A 464 24.75 17.61 0.06
CA VAL A 464 23.70 16.69 -0.40
C VAL A 464 23.15 17.30 -1.67
N SER A 465 23.27 16.58 -2.78
CA SER A 465 22.62 16.96 -4.03
C SER A 465 22.03 15.76 -4.74
N LEU A 466 20.93 16.00 -5.44
CA LEU A 466 20.22 15.03 -6.25
C LEU A 466 20.26 15.50 -7.71
N ALA A 467 20.50 14.58 -8.64
CA ALA A 467 20.38 14.85 -10.07
C ALA A 467 19.47 13.81 -10.72
N VAL A 468 18.52 14.27 -11.54
CA VAL A 468 17.79 13.39 -12.46
C VAL A 468 18.72 13.08 -13.63
N ARG A 469 19.09 11.81 -13.81
CA ARG A 469 20.12 11.40 -14.78
C ARG A 469 19.55 10.91 -16.09
N SER A 470 18.50 10.12 -16.02
CA SER A 470 17.89 9.54 -17.20
C SER A 470 16.44 9.17 -16.93
N MET A 471 15.72 8.95 -18.03
CA MET A 471 14.39 8.34 -18.02
C MET A 471 14.49 7.00 -18.74
N SER A 472 13.82 5.98 -18.22
CA SER A 472 13.61 4.73 -18.99
C SER A 472 12.90 5.03 -20.30
N GLN A 473 13.04 4.16 -21.30
CA GLN A 473 12.41 4.35 -22.60
C GLN A 473 10.90 4.57 -22.43
N HIS A 474 10.40 5.69 -22.95
CA HIS A 474 8.99 6.05 -22.89
C HIS A 474 8.43 6.17 -24.30
N ILE A 475 7.23 5.61 -24.51
CA ILE A 475 6.56 5.49 -25.81
C ILE A 475 6.21 6.88 -26.36
N TYR A 476 5.72 7.77 -25.49
CA TYR A 476 5.15 9.08 -25.87
C TYR A 476 6.07 10.27 -25.62
N TYR A 477 7.11 10.12 -24.81
CA TYR A 477 7.89 11.25 -24.31
C TYR A 477 9.39 10.99 -24.48
N THR A 478 10.15 12.07 -24.59
CA THR A 478 11.61 12.07 -24.49
C THR A 478 12.05 12.95 -23.33
N PHE A 479 13.13 12.54 -22.68
CA PHE A 479 13.77 13.27 -21.59
C PHE A 479 15.04 13.95 -22.08
N ASP A 480 15.21 15.22 -21.70
CA ASP A 480 16.44 15.99 -21.84
C ASP A 480 16.79 16.55 -20.45
N GLU A 481 18.02 16.35 -20.00
CA GLU A 481 18.50 16.85 -18.71
C GLU A 481 18.51 18.39 -18.63
N ASN A 482 18.54 19.08 -19.77
CA ASN A 482 18.50 20.53 -19.85
C ASN A 482 17.08 21.10 -19.63
N ASP A 483 16.05 20.27 -19.73
CA ASP A 483 14.65 20.66 -19.56
C ASP A 483 14.15 20.50 -18.11
N ILE A 484 15.07 20.55 -17.15
CA ILE A 484 14.78 20.48 -15.73
C ILE A 484 14.85 21.90 -15.14
N SER A 485 13.76 22.35 -14.52
CA SER A 485 13.77 23.56 -13.69
C SER A 485 13.91 23.22 -12.21
N TYR A 486 14.69 24.02 -11.49
CA TYR A 486 15.02 23.82 -10.09
C TYR A 486 14.64 25.05 -9.26
N GLU A 487 13.98 24.82 -8.12
CA GLU A 487 13.63 25.84 -7.12
C GLU A 487 13.90 25.27 -5.70
N ASN A 488 14.12 26.12 -4.70
CA ASN A 488 14.37 25.68 -3.32
C ASN A 488 13.66 26.55 -2.27
N ASP A 489 13.27 25.93 -1.17
CA ASP A 489 12.87 26.55 0.10
C ASP A 489 14.02 26.36 1.10
N ASP A 490 14.87 27.39 1.23
CA ASP A 490 16.04 27.36 2.10
C ASP A 490 15.69 27.30 3.59
N VAL A 491 14.48 27.71 3.99
CA VAL A 491 14.05 27.68 5.40
C VAL A 491 13.77 26.24 5.82
N LYS A 492 13.16 25.45 4.92
CA LYS A 492 12.80 24.05 5.19
C LYS A 492 13.78 23.04 4.56
N ASN A 493 14.79 23.50 3.82
CA ASN A 493 15.67 22.66 3.00
C ASN A 493 14.87 21.73 2.06
N ILE A 494 13.91 22.30 1.33
CA ILE A 494 13.13 21.56 0.33
C ILE A 494 13.58 21.99 -1.06
N HIS A 495 13.85 21.03 -1.94
CA HIS A 495 14.34 21.25 -3.29
C HIS A 495 13.34 20.70 -4.31
N TYR A 496 12.87 21.54 -5.21
CA TYR A 496 11.87 21.22 -6.21
C TYR A 496 12.51 21.09 -7.59
N TYR A 497 12.35 19.93 -8.19
CA TYR A 497 12.74 19.63 -9.57
C TYR A 497 11.47 19.46 -10.39
N THR A 498 11.30 20.27 -11.44
CA THR A 498 10.26 20.04 -12.44
C THR A 498 10.94 19.58 -13.73
N VAL A 499 10.77 18.30 -14.04
CA VAL A 499 11.24 17.67 -15.28
C VAL A 499 10.21 17.90 -16.37
N LYS A 500 10.56 18.65 -17.41
CA LYS A 500 9.67 18.93 -18.55
C LYS A 500 9.97 17.95 -19.67
N LEU A 501 9.02 17.05 -19.93
CA LEU A 501 9.15 16.02 -20.95
C LEU A 501 8.63 16.52 -22.29
N THR A 502 9.39 16.26 -23.36
CA THR A 502 8.97 16.64 -24.71
C THR A 502 8.12 15.53 -25.31
N LYS A 503 6.87 15.84 -25.67
CA LYS A 503 5.97 14.88 -26.32
C LYS A 503 6.48 14.57 -27.72
N ARG A 504 6.52 13.28 -28.07
CA ARG A 504 6.97 12.82 -29.38
C ARG A 504 5.91 13.13 -30.43
N ALA A 505 6.34 13.57 -31.60
CA ALA A 505 5.44 13.79 -32.75
C ALA A 505 4.78 12.49 -33.24
N LYS A 506 5.45 11.34 -33.04
CA LYS A 506 4.91 10.00 -33.26
C LYS A 506 5.37 9.08 -32.12
N PRO A 507 4.47 8.29 -31.50
CA PRO A 507 4.85 7.36 -30.46
C PRO A 507 5.82 6.28 -30.97
N GLU A 508 6.76 5.85 -30.12
CA GLU A 508 7.69 4.75 -30.42
C GLU A 508 7.06 3.43 -29.96
N ILE A 509 6.32 2.78 -30.85
CA ILE A 509 5.46 1.63 -30.53
C ILE A 509 6.27 0.33 -30.73
N PRO A 510 6.39 -0.53 -29.70
CA PRO A 510 7.05 -1.82 -29.85
C PRO A 510 6.31 -2.75 -30.82
N ASN A 511 7.06 -3.62 -31.50
CA ASN A 511 6.47 -4.63 -32.39
C ASN A 511 5.49 -5.55 -31.65
N GLY A 512 4.43 -5.97 -32.31
CA GLY A 512 3.36 -6.81 -31.74
C GLY A 512 2.41 -6.10 -30.77
N SER A 513 2.51 -4.78 -30.62
CA SER A 513 1.60 -3.98 -29.79
C SER A 513 0.26 -3.74 -30.47
N TYR A 514 -0.71 -3.28 -29.68
CA TYR A 514 -2.01 -2.82 -30.15
C TYR A 514 -2.12 -1.31 -30.01
N THR A 515 -2.70 -0.65 -31.01
CA THR A 515 -3.07 0.77 -30.90
C THR A 515 -4.58 0.94 -30.97
N VAL A 516 -5.11 1.90 -30.23
CA VAL A 516 -6.54 2.22 -30.25
C VAL A 516 -6.69 3.72 -30.43
N THR A 517 -7.40 4.11 -31.50
CA THR A 517 -7.83 5.47 -31.77
C THR A 517 -9.35 5.53 -31.73
N VAL A 518 -9.89 6.53 -31.04
CA VAL A 518 -11.33 6.76 -30.97
C VAL A 518 -11.65 8.01 -31.78
N VAL A 519 -12.62 7.92 -32.68
CA VAL A 519 -13.05 9.03 -33.52
C VAL A 519 -14.56 9.20 -33.48
N ASP A 520 -15.01 10.44 -33.63
CA ASP A 520 -16.42 10.74 -33.78
C ASP A 520 -16.93 10.17 -35.13
N LYS A 521 -18.06 9.46 -35.07
CA LYS A 521 -18.59 8.68 -36.19
C LYS A 521 -19.03 9.54 -37.37
N GLU A 522 -19.50 10.75 -37.12
CA GLU A 522 -20.00 11.64 -38.17
C GLU A 522 -18.88 12.49 -38.79
N THR A 523 -18.01 13.04 -37.95
CA THR A 523 -16.98 14.00 -38.35
C THR A 523 -15.62 13.37 -38.65
N GLY A 524 -15.36 12.16 -38.13
CA GLY A 524 -14.09 11.47 -38.22
C GLY A 524 -12.95 12.11 -37.40
N LYS A 525 -13.25 13.09 -36.54
CA LYS A 525 -12.26 13.74 -35.68
C LYS A 525 -11.94 12.87 -34.48
N ALA A 526 -10.70 12.97 -33.98
CA ALA A 526 -10.27 12.27 -32.78
C ALA A 526 -11.09 12.71 -31.54
N VAL A 527 -11.37 11.75 -30.67
CA VAL A 527 -12.08 11.92 -29.41
C VAL A 527 -11.10 11.68 -28.26
N HIS A 528 -10.77 12.74 -27.54
CA HIS A 528 -9.73 12.76 -26.50
C HIS A 528 -10.31 12.69 -25.07
N ASP A 529 -11.52 12.15 -24.90
CA ASP A 529 -12.16 12.04 -23.59
C ASP A 529 -13.02 10.77 -23.47
N ALA A 530 -12.76 9.78 -24.32
CA ALA A 530 -13.47 8.51 -24.31
C ALA A 530 -12.80 7.52 -23.35
N ALA A 531 -13.61 6.93 -22.46
CA ALA A 531 -13.22 5.78 -21.66
C ALA A 531 -13.81 4.50 -22.26
N ILE A 532 -12.94 3.61 -22.73
CA ILE A 532 -13.29 2.37 -23.42
C ILE A 532 -12.67 1.19 -22.66
N VAL A 533 -13.33 0.03 -22.68
CA VAL A 533 -12.77 -1.24 -22.21
C VAL A 533 -12.52 -2.12 -23.42
N GLY A 534 -11.31 -2.62 -23.58
CA GLY A 534 -10.99 -3.71 -24.51
C GLY A 534 -10.90 -5.03 -23.76
N LYS A 535 -11.40 -6.12 -24.35
CA LYS A 535 -11.26 -7.46 -23.81
C LYS A 535 -10.03 -8.13 -24.40
N GLU A 536 -9.15 -8.61 -23.54
CA GLU A 536 -8.10 -9.55 -23.92
C GLU A 536 -8.55 -10.99 -23.64
N THR A 537 -8.09 -11.92 -24.46
CA THR A 537 -8.34 -13.35 -24.28
C THR A 537 -7.09 -14.11 -24.66
N ILE A 538 -6.57 -14.87 -23.68
CA ILE A 538 -5.42 -15.75 -23.84
C ILE A 538 -5.96 -17.17 -23.79
N ILE A 539 -5.69 -17.94 -24.84
CA ILE A 539 -5.91 -19.39 -24.84
C ILE A 539 -4.55 -20.03 -24.74
N LEU A 540 -4.34 -20.83 -23.70
CA LEU A 540 -3.09 -21.57 -23.50
C LEU A 540 -3.08 -22.86 -24.34
N ASP A 541 -1.90 -23.44 -24.50
CA ASP A 541 -1.70 -24.70 -25.24
C ASP A 541 -2.50 -25.88 -24.66
N ASP A 542 -2.78 -25.86 -23.36
CA ASP A 542 -3.62 -26.84 -22.66
C ASP A 542 -5.14 -26.61 -22.82
N GLY A 543 -5.53 -25.53 -23.54
CA GLY A 543 -6.92 -25.18 -23.82
C GLY A 543 -7.61 -24.32 -22.74
N ARG A 544 -6.92 -23.93 -21.66
CA ARG A 544 -7.46 -22.96 -20.69
C ARG A 544 -7.59 -21.57 -21.32
N GLU A 545 -8.71 -20.92 -21.07
CA GLU A 545 -9.01 -19.56 -21.53
C GLU A 545 -8.97 -18.58 -20.36
N PHE A 546 -8.20 -17.51 -20.50
CA PHE A 546 -8.16 -16.38 -19.58
C PHE A 546 -8.67 -15.14 -20.29
N THR A 547 -9.60 -14.44 -19.67
CA THR A 547 -10.12 -13.18 -20.19
C THR A 547 -9.83 -12.05 -19.23
N GLY A 548 -9.29 -10.95 -19.75
CA GLY A 548 -9.01 -9.72 -19.00
C GLY A 548 -9.70 -8.52 -19.65
N ASN A 549 -9.83 -7.45 -18.87
CA ASN A 549 -10.31 -6.16 -19.33
C ASN A 549 -9.16 -5.16 -19.28
N VAL A 550 -8.97 -4.43 -20.36
CA VAL A 550 -7.96 -3.38 -20.52
C VAL A 550 -8.67 -2.05 -20.61
N ASP A 551 -8.43 -1.19 -19.63
CA ASP A 551 -8.96 0.17 -19.62
C ASP A 551 -8.18 1.06 -20.59
N ILE A 552 -8.91 1.64 -21.55
CA ILE A 552 -8.40 2.53 -22.58
C ILE A 552 -8.95 3.93 -22.26
N ASP A 553 -8.03 4.86 -21.98
CA ASP A 553 -8.34 6.24 -21.65
C ASP A 553 -7.70 7.16 -22.70
N THR A 554 -8.52 7.70 -23.61
CA THR A 554 -8.02 8.54 -24.71
C THR A 554 -7.71 9.97 -24.31
N SER A 555 -7.99 10.35 -23.05
CA SER A 555 -7.61 11.68 -22.53
C SER A 555 -6.11 11.82 -22.30
N LYS A 556 -5.44 10.70 -22.03
CA LYS A 556 -3.99 10.70 -21.77
C LYS A 556 -3.20 10.56 -23.06
N TYR A 557 -3.59 9.61 -23.90
CA TYR A 557 -2.84 9.24 -25.09
C TYR A 557 -3.75 8.98 -26.27
N ASP A 558 -3.39 9.57 -27.41
CA ASP A 558 -3.98 9.27 -28.71
C ASP A 558 -2.84 9.11 -29.75
N PRO A 559 -2.66 7.91 -30.34
CA PRO A 559 -3.38 6.68 -30.03
C PRO A 559 -3.01 6.13 -28.64
N TYR A 560 -3.95 5.44 -28.00
CA TYR A 560 -3.64 4.61 -26.84
C TYR A 560 -2.86 3.37 -27.30
N VAL A 561 -1.76 3.04 -26.63
CA VAL A 561 -0.90 1.90 -26.96
C VAL A 561 -1.00 0.86 -25.85
N PHE A 562 -1.39 -0.36 -26.22
CA PHE A 562 -1.42 -1.50 -25.34
C PHE A 562 -0.33 -2.50 -25.72
N ILE A 563 0.54 -2.82 -24.76
CA ILE A 563 1.59 -3.82 -24.91
C ILE A 563 1.13 -5.06 -24.13
N PRO A 564 0.75 -6.14 -24.81
CA PRO A 564 0.22 -7.33 -24.14
C PRO A 564 1.35 -8.12 -23.46
N ALA A 565 1.11 -8.56 -22.23
CA ALA A 565 2.01 -9.51 -21.55
C ALA A 565 1.64 -10.95 -21.93
N ILE A 566 2.04 -11.37 -23.14
CA ILE A 566 1.66 -12.69 -23.68
C ILE A 566 2.53 -13.80 -23.07
N PRO A 567 1.96 -14.78 -22.34
CA PRO A 567 2.72 -15.92 -21.83
C PRO A 567 3.28 -16.78 -22.96
N LYS A 568 4.44 -17.42 -22.76
CA LYS A 568 5.03 -18.32 -23.76
C LYS A 568 4.15 -19.53 -24.11
N SER A 569 3.30 -19.97 -23.18
CA SER A 569 2.32 -21.06 -23.35
C SER A 569 1.03 -20.61 -24.02
N ALA A 570 0.92 -19.35 -24.46
CA ALA A 570 -0.25 -18.88 -25.17
C ALA A 570 -0.28 -19.49 -26.58
N LYS A 571 -1.26 -20.37 -26.80
CA LYS A 571 -1.62 -20.90 -28.11
C LYS A 571 -2.17 -19.81 -29.02
N SER A 572 -2.98 -18.92 -28.45
CA SER A 572 -3.49 -17.74 -29.15
C SER A 572 -3.76 -16.61 -28.18
N TYR A 573 -3.62 -15.41 -28.70
CA TYR A 573 -3.94 -14.16 -28.02
C TYR A 573 -4.87 -13.34 -28.90
N THR A 574 -5.96 -12.83 -28.33
CA THR A 574 -6.84 -11.88 -29.01
C THR A 574 -7.10 -10.69 -28.10
N PHE A 575 -7.04 -9.49 -28.67
CA PHE A 575 -7.43 -8.25 -28.03
C PHE A 575 -8.48 -7.57 -28.90
N GLY A 576 -9.61 -7.15 -28.33
CA GLY A 576 -10.73 -6.59 -29.09
C GLY A 576 -12.01 -6.50 -28.25
N ASN A 577 -13.17 -6.67 -28.88
CA ASN A 577 -14.49 -6.65 -28.20
C ASN A 577 -14.67 -5.44 -27.27
N PHE A 578 -14.62 -4.26 -27.88
CA PHE A 578 -14.63 -3.01 -27.12
C PHE A 578 -16.03 -2.66 -26.61
N THR A 579 -16.09 -2.06 -25.43
CA THR A 579 -17.31 -1.48 -24.84
C THR A 579 -17.01 -0.12 -24.23
N SER A 580 -17.97 0.79 -24.17
CA SER A 580 -17.79 2.03 -23.41
C SER A 580 -17.74 1.73 -21.91
N LYS A 581 -16.75 2.31 -21.22
CA LYS A 581 -16.56 2.14 -19.77
C LYS A 581 -17.53 3.00 -18.97
N ASP A 582 -17.70 4.24 -19.41
CA ASP A 582 -18.47 5.28 -18.72
C ASP A 582 -19.83 5.54 -19.38
N GLY A 583 -20.08 4.93 -20.53
CA GLY A 583 -21.29 5.06 -21.33
C GLY A 583 -21.52 6.44 -21.94
N ARG A 584 -20.52 7.33 -21.93
CA ARG A 584 -20.60 8.64 -22.61
C ARG A 584 -20.71 8.51 -24.12
N TYR A 585 -20.25 7.39 -24.64
CA TYR A 585 -20.18 7.10 -26.05
C TYR A 585 -20.81 5.74 -26.36
N THR A 586 -21.51 5.67 -27.50
CA THR A 586 -22.13 4.44 -28.01
C THR A 586 -21.51 4.06 -29.34
N PHE A 587 -21.32 2.76 -29.55
CA PHE A 587 -20.81 2.18 -30.79
C PHE A 587 -21.17 0.69 -30.84
N THR A 588 -21.12 0.11 -32.02
CA THR A 588 -21.34 -1.31 -32.26
C THR A 588 -20.08 -1.98 -32.79
N GLU A 589 -20.06 -3.31 -32.88
CA GLU A 589 -18.93 -4.04 -33.48
C GLU A 589 -18.63 -3.58 -34.92
N ASN A 590 -19.65 -3.20 -35.69
CA ASN A 590 -19.49 -2.66 -37.05
C ASN A 590 -18.80 -1.28 -37.10
N ASP A 591 -18.75 -0.59 -35.96
CA ASP A 591 -18.11 0.71 -35.83
C ASP A 591 -16.62 0.60 -35.44
N VAL A 592 -16.13 -0.63 -35.24
CA VAL A 592 -14.73 -0.93 -34.95
C VAL A 592 -14.07 -1.50 -36.21
N THR A 593 -12.96 -0.89 -36.62
CA THR A 593 -12.11 -1.41 -37.71
C THR A 593 -10.73 -1.74 -37.18
N ALA A 594 -10.11 -2.82 -37.67
CA ALA A 594 -8.78 -3.25 -37.29
C ALA A 594 -7.88 -3.40 -38.52
N GLU A 595 -6.65 -2.89 -38.44
CA GLU A 595 -5.62 -3.05 -39.47
C GLU A 595 -4.35 -3.60 -38.83
N LYS A 596 -3.74 -4.62 -39.45
CA LYS A 596 -2.49 -5.21 -38.97
C LYS A 596 -1.34 -4.92 -39.92
N ASP A 597 -0.30 -4.30 -39.40
CA ASP A 597 0.97 -4.11 -40.10
C ASP A 597 1.77 -5.43 -40.09
N LYS A 598 2.23 -5.87 -41.27
CA LYS A 598 2.88 -7.18 -41.44
C LYS A 598 4.36 -7.20 -41.08
N GLU A 599 5.00 -6.04 -40.98
CA GLU A 599 6.43 -5.95 -40.69
C GLU A 599 6.66 -5.78 -39.18
N THR A 600 5.85 -4.92 -38.57
CA THR A 600 5.92 -4.63 -37.13
C THR A 600 4.99 -5.52 -36.31
N GLU A 601 4.08 -6.25 -36.95
CA GLU A 601 3.02 -7.05 -36.30
C GLU A 601 2.06 -6.21 -35.42
N ILE A 602 2.11 -4.87 -35.53
CA ILE A 602 1.23 -3.96 -34.79
C ILE A 602 -0.18 -4.05 -35.34
N THR A 603 -1.17 -4.15 -34.45
CA THR A 603 -2.60 -4.12 -34.82
C THR A 603 -3.26 -2.83 -34.33
N SER A 604 -3.81 -2.06 -35.25
CA SER A 604 -4.42 -0.75 -34.99
C SER A 604 -5.94 -0.83 -35.09
N TYR A 605 -6.61 -0.45 -34.01
CA TYR A 605 -8.06 -0.35 -33.91
C TYR A 605 -8.50 1.11 -34.04
N THR A 606 -9.49 1.34 -34.90
CA THR A 606 -10.23 2.61 -34.95
C THR A 606 -11.67 2.35 -34.51
N ILE A 607 -12.10 3.02 -33.44
CA ILE A 607 -13.45 2.91 -32.89
C ILE A 607 -14.22 4.19 -33.22
N LYS A 608 -15.29 4.06 -34.01
CA LYS A 608 -16.17 5.18 -34.36
C LYS A 608 -17.29 5.30 -33.35
N VAL A 609 -17.30 6.38 -32.57
CA VAL A 609 -18.26 6.58 -31.50
C VAL A 609 -19.28 7.65 -31.83
N THR A 610 -20.46 7.54 -31.22
CA THR A 610 -21.47 8.60 -31.19
C THR A 610 -21.74 8.96 -29.74
N PRO A 611 -21.81 10.25 -29.36
CA PRO A 611 -22.20 10.66 -28.02
C PRO A 611 -23.50 9.98 -27.60
N ALA A 612 -23.52 9.40 -26.40
CA ALA A 612 -24.70 8.77 -25.86
C ALA A 612 -25.81 9.80 -25.68
N LYS A 613 -27.04 9.42 -26.03
CA LYS A 613 -28.19 10.30 -25.84
C LYS A 613 -28.49 10.43 -24.35
N VAL A 614 -28.38 11.63 -23.80
CA VAL A 614 -28.65 11.93 -22.40
C VAL A 614 -30.13 11.72 -22.07
N ALA A 615 -30.41 10.94 -21.03
CA ALA A 615 -31.73 10.72 -20.47
C ALA A 615 -31.91 11.60 -19.22
N TYR A 616 -32.14 12.90 -19.44
CA TYR A 616 -32.23 13.89 -18.36
C TYR A 616 -33.20 13.45 -17.27
N GLY A 617 -32.74 13.47 -16.01
CA GLY A 617 -33.49 13.12 -14.81
C GLY A 617 -33.32 11.68 -14.32
N ASP A 618 -32.85 10.76 -15.17
CA ASP A 618 -32.66 9.33 -14.86
C ASP A 618 -31.24 9.08 -14.34
N ALA A 619 -31.00 9.45 -13.09
CA ALA A 619 -29.70 9.42 -12.44
C ALA A 619 -29.23 8.00 -12.09
N ASN A 620 -30.17 7.07 -11.84
CA ASN A 620 -29.85 5.68 -11.55
C ASN A 620 -29.79 4.79 -12.81
N CYS A 621 -30.11 5.35 -13.99
CA CYS A 621 -30.12 4.69 -15.29
C CYS A 621 -31.08 3.50 -15.38
N ASP A 622 -32.21 3.55 -14.67
CA ASP A 622 -33.22 2.49 -14.70
C ASP A 622 -34.29 2.67 -15.80
N GLY A 623 -34.22 3.78 -16.54
CA GLY A 623 -35.13 4.12 -17.63
C GLY A 623 -36.38 4.87 -17.20
N THR A 624 -36.53 5.19 -15.91
CA THR A 624 -37.61 6.00 -15.36
C THR A 624 -37.06 7.20 -14.59
N ILE A 625 -37.89 8.21 -14.37
CA ILE A 625 -37.53 9.37 -13.56
C ILE A 625 -38.42 9.34 -12.33
N ASP A 626 -37.83 9.08 -11.15
CA ASP A 626 -38.54 9.00 -9.88
C ASP A 626 -37.72 9.49 -8.68
N MET A 627 -38.18 9.20 -7.45
CA MET A 627 -37.52 9.69 -6.24
C MET A 627 -36.18 8.99 -5.97
N SER A 628 -35.96 7.81 -6.55
CA SER A 628 -34.72 7.04 -6.44
C SER A 628 -33.56 7.79 -7.10
N ASP A 629 -33.79 8.50 -8.20
CA ASP A 629 -32.81 9.37 -8.85
C ASP A 629 -32.37 10.49 -7.91
N VAL A 630 -33.34 11.12 -7.25
CA VAL A 630 -33.10 12.19 -6.27
C VAL A 630 -32.27 11.67 -5.10
N VAL A 631 -32.62 10.49 -4.57
CA VAL A 631 -31.92 9.87 -3.45
C VAL A 631 -30.47 9.55 -3.85
N LEU A 632 -30.25 8.97 -5.03
CA LEU A 632 -28.91 8.62 -5.50
C LEU A 632 -28.05 9.86 -5.73
N ILE A 633 -28.60 10.94 -6.31
CA ILE A 633 -27.90 12.24 -6.44
C ILE A 633 -27.47 12.75 -5.06
N MET A 634 -28.39 12.77 -4.09
CA MET A 634 -28.10 13.26 -2.75
C MET A 634 -27.09 12.37 -2.01
N GLN A 635 -27.13 11.06 -2.22
CA GLN A 635 -26.16 10.10 -1.67
C GLN A 635 -24.77 10.28 -2.29
N ALA A 636 -24.68 10.45 -3.61
CA ALA A 636 -23.44 10.71 -4.33
C ALA A 636 -22.78 12.01 -3.85
N LEU A 637 -23.56 13.06 -3.62
CA LEU A 637 -23.06 14.33 -3.08
C LEU A 637 -22.65 14.25 -1.60
N ALA A 638 -23.38 13.47 -0.79
CA ALA A 638 -23.14 13.37 0.65
C ALA A 638 -21.98 12.42 1.02
N ASN A 639 -21.77 11.34 0.25
CA ASN A 639 -20.66 10.41 0.45
C ASN A 639 -20.10 9.91 -0.88
N PRO A 640 -19.27 10.73 -1.56
CA PRO A 640 -18.79 10.40 -2.89
C PRO A 640 -17.97 9.11 -2.95
N ASN A 641 -17.18 8.82 -1.92
CA ASN A 641 -16.36 7.60 -1.83
C ASN A 641 -17.19 6.31 -1.82
N LYS A 642 -18.49 6.42 -1.49
CA LYS A 642 -19.41 5.29 -1.50
C LYS A 642 -20.35 5.29 -2.70
N TYR A 643 -20.90 6.44 -3.08
CA TYR A 643 -22.01 6.52 -4.03
C TYR A 643 -21.76 7.39 -5.27
N ASP A 644 -20.61 8.06 -5.40
CA ASP A 644 -20.25 8.76 -6.64
C ASP A 644 -19.62 7.79 -7.67
N VAL A 645 -19.19 8.26 -8.84
CA VAL A 645 -18.75 7.43 -9.99
C VAL A 645 -17.67 6.38 -9.66
N ASN A 646 -16.83 6.63 -8.66
CA ASN A 646 -15.79 5.69 -8.18
C ASN A 646 -16.15 5.08 -6.81
N GLY A 647 -17.44 5.04 -6.48
CA GLY A 647 -17.94 4.61 -5.19
C GLY A 647 -17.72 3.12 -4.92
N THR A 648 -17.64 2.76 -3.64
CA THR A 648 -17.52 1.37 -3.21
C THR A 648 -18.83 0.58 -3.23
N ASP A 649 -19.99 1.26 -3.37
CA ASP A 649 -21.31 0.62 -3.38
C ASP A 649 -21.67 0.08 -4.77
N ALA A 650 -22.22 -1.13 -4.86
CA ALA A 650 -22.57 -1.74 -6.16
C ALA A 650 -23.58 -0.94 -6.99
N ASN A 651 -24.38 -0.07 -6.35
CA ASN A 651 -25.35 0.80 -7.00
C ASN A 651 -24.93 2.29 -6.91
N HIS A 652 -23.63 2.58 -6.83
CA HIS A 652 -23.14 3.96 -6.92
C HIS A 652 -23.58 4.60 -8.25
N ILE A 653 -23.69 5.93 -8.29
CA ILE A 653 -24.07 6.64 -9.51
C ILE A 653 -23.05 6.34 -10.61
N THR A 654 -23.52 6.05 -11.82
CA THR A 654 -22.63 5.82 -12.97
C THR A 654 -22.22 7.15 -13.59
N ALA A 655 -21.22 7.15 -14.48
CA ALA A 655 -20.87 8.35 -15.21
C ALA A 655 -22.03 8.85 -16.10
N ILE A 656 -22.76 7.94 -16.76
CA ILE A 656 -24.02 8.26 -17.46
C ILE A 656 -25.03 8.85 -16.48
N GLY A 657 -25.24 8.20 -15.34
CA GLY A 657 -26.18 8.63 -14.31
C GLY A 657 -25.88 10.03 -13.81
N ARG A 658 -24.60 10.38 -13.67
CA ARG A 658 -24.16 11.74 -13.32
C ARG A 658 -24.44 12.75 -14.43
N THR A 659 -24.31 12.38 -15.70
CA THR A 659 -24.71 13.23 -16.83
C THR A 659 -26.23 13.39 -16.94
N ASN A 660 -26.98 12.31 -16.70
CA ASN A 660 -28.45 12.34 -16.67
C ASN A 660 -28.97 13.17 -15.50
N ALA A 661 -28.28 13.14 -14.36
CA ALA A 661 -28.61 13.90 -13.17
C ALA A 661 -28.41 15.41 -13.34
N ASP A 662 -27.53 15.88 -14.22
CA ASP A 662 -27.19 17.30 -14.43
C ASP A 662 -28.28 18.03 -15.25
N VAL A 663 -29.39 18.35 -14.59
CA VAL A 663 -30.63 18.87 -15.18
C VAL A 663 -30.91 20.33 -14.82
N TRP A 664 -30.17 20.89 -13.86
CA TRP A 664 -30.26 22.26 -13.42
C TRP A 664 -28.99 23.01 -13.80
N ASN A 665 -29.09 23.94 -14.76
CA ASN A 665 -27.94 24.65 -15.31
C ASN A 665 -26.90 23.71 -15.97
N SER A 666 -27.43 22.72 -16.71
CA SER A 666 -26.67 21.61 -17.32
C SER A 666 -25.28 22.00 -17.84
N GLY A 667 -24.26 21.31 -17.34
CA GLY A 667 -22.85 21.53 -17.67
C GLY A 667 -22.03 22.15 -16.54
N ASP A 668 -22.63 22.55 -15.40
CA ASP A 668 -21.91 22.92 -14.18
C ASP A 668 -21.66 21.73 -13.23
N GLY A 669 -22.16 20.55 -13.60
CA GLY A 669 -22.03 19.30 -12.86
C GLY A 669 -23.13 19.13 -11.83
N VAL A 670 -23.24 17.92 -11.28
CA VAL A 670 -24.36 17.59 -10.37
C VAL A 670 -24.26 18.34 -9.03
N THR A 671 -25.34 19.01 -8.67
CA THR A 671 -25.53 19.74 -7.42
C THR A 671 -26.81 19.33 -6.71
N THR A 672 -27.04 19.87 -5.52
CA THR A 672 -28.33 19.70 -4.82
C THR A 672 -29.51 20.33 -5.57
N GLN A 673 -29.26 21.29 -6.49
CA GLN A 673 -30.31 21.93 -7.26
C GLN A 673 -30.88 20.99 -8.33
N ASP A 674 -30.08 20.05 -8.83
CA ASP A 674 -30.52 19.01 -9.76
C ASP A 674 -31.54 18.07 -9.12
N ALA A 675 -31.22 17.57 -7.92
CA ALA A 675 -32.15 16.78 -7.12
C ALA A 675 -33.46 17.56 -6.86
N LEU A 676 -33.37 18.85 -6.53
CA LEU A 676 -34.55 19.70 -6.35
C LEU A 676 -35.35 19.90 -7.65
N HIS A 677 -34.67 19.99 -8.80
CA HIS A 677 -35.31 20.15 -10.10
C HIS A 677 -36.07 18.89 -10.51
N ILE A 678 -35.49 17.71 -10.30
CA ILE A 678 -36.17 16.41 -10.49
C ILE A 678 -37.39 16.32 -9.56
N GLN A 679 -37.27 16.70 -8.28
CA GLN A 679 -38.42 16.74 -7.36
C GLN A 679 -39.55 17.65 -7.85
N LYS A 680 -39.22 18.84 -8.38
CA LYS A 680 -40.22 19.75 -8.96
C LYS A 680 -40.88 19.17 -10.20
N TYR A 681 -40.11 18.48 -11.05
CA TYR A 681 -40.63 17.77 -12.23
C TYR A 681 -41.62 16.68 -11.84
N LEU A 682 -41.30 15.85 -10.84
CA LEU A 682 -42.20 14.79 -10.32
C LEU A 682 -43.50 15.34 -9.74
N LEU A 683 -43.49 16.61 -9.27
CA LEU A 683 -44.69 17.32 -8.80
C LEU A 683 -45.45 18.05 -9.93
N GLY A 684 -44.99 17.97 -11.17
CA GLY A 684 -45.57 18.66 -12.33
C GLY A 684 -45.34 20.18 -12.32
N LEU A 685 -44.32 20.66 -11.60
CA LEU A 685 -44.03 22.09 -11.42
C LEU A 685 -43.04 22.64 -12.46
N CYS A 686 -42.34 21.78 -13.20
CA CYS A 686 -41.44 22.12 -14.31
C CYS A 686 -41.35 20.97 -15.32
N GLU A 687 -40.68 21.19 -16.45
CA GLU A 687 -40.28 20.13 -17.39
C GLU A 687 -38.86 19.65 -17.07
N ILE A 688 -38.56 18.39 -17.41
CA ILE A 688 -37.19 17.88 -17.40
C ILE A 688 -36.49 18.40 -18.66
N THR A 689 -35.52 19.30 -18.49
CA THR A 689 -34.94 20.08 -19.59
C THR A 689 -33.50 19.70 -19.88
N ALA A 690 -33.12 19.84 -21.16
CA ALA A 690 -31.85 19.45 -21.75
C ALA A 690 -31.04 20.59 -22.38
N LYS A 691 -31.54 21.84 -22.41
CA LYS A 691 -31.00 22.86 -23.34
C LYS A 691 -30.45 24.09 -22.65
N VAL A 692 -29.16 24.34 -22.87
CA VAL A 692 -28.66 25.68 -23.17
C VAL A 692 -28.22 25.71 -24.63
N GLU A 693 -29.06 26.29 -25.50
CA GLU A 693 -28.54 26.92 -26.72
C GLU A 693 -27.90 28.23 -26.27
N VAL A 694 -26.57 28.32 -26.39
CA VAL A 694 -25.86 29.58 -26.23
C VAL A 694 -26.24 30.47 -27.42
N THR A 695 -27.31 31.25 -27.29
CA THR A 695 -27.53 32.38 -28.18
C THR A 695 -26.50 33.43 -27.83
N ALA A 696 -25.63 33.73 -28.80
CA ALA A 696 -24.65 34.79 -28.76
C ALA A 696 -25.23 36.09 -28.17
N SER A 697 -24.46 36.75 -27.31
CA SER A 697 -24.75 38.09 -26.81
C SER A 697 -24.95 39.04 -28.00
N PRO A 698 -26.03 39.86 -28.04
CA PRO A 698 -26.05 41.03 -28.90
C PRO A 698 -25.00 42.04 -28.40
N GLU A 699 -24.47 42.81 -29.36
CA GLU A 699 -23.37 43.79 -29.27
C GLU A 699 -23.41 44.76 -28.09
#